data_AF-A0A3B4BKW6-F1
#
_entry.id   AF-A0A3B4BKW6-F1
#
_cell.length_a   1.000
_cell.length_b   1.000
_cell.length_c   1.000
_cell.angle_alpha   90.00
_cell.angle_beta   90.00
_cell.angle_gamma   90.00
#
_symmetry.space_group_name_H-M   'P 1'
#
loop_
_entity.id
_entity.type
_entity.pdbx_description
1 polymer ?
#
loop_
_entity_poly.entity_id
_entity_poly.type
_entity_poly.pdbx_seq_one_letter_code
_entity_poly.pdbx_strand_id
1 'polypeptide(L)'
;RPQRRNGVWDISPVRREEADKENDIPVLSLIQFSKAPFVSFGAVKLGTSKSAVLRIENPNEDVEAVVIVEKIASNKGFSVDYSTFTIEVSCNLTITWTPVEEGGVRELIIFNANGVVKHQAVLLGRAEAPKRKKVRQTFIATISKTQPRAYRLRKSRKMERENHAAKVIQGAFRKWHEKKTSEKVAAAVKIQAWYRMQVCLHQYRKIKVSMKDSYLALRNATVKIQATWRGRKVRKRLDKENRCATIIQAWFHRYVAQKQYTATKASTLVIQQHFRRYMAMKTTRKAFLDIQAAVAIQAAYRGLKVRKEVFKSHRAATVIQSAFRKYKEQVKYQAMRLSAIIIQRYYRSWVLQKQERNKFLKLKHSAILIQAVFRGHCARKDIAKMQKAATIIQANFRMHKRRTDFKKQQRAACVLQQRFRAQKEMNCDLLRYQRQKRASVVIQAAYRGMKSRQQVKRMHQAACVIQRSYKTHCERKWYQALKNSTLTIQRRYRATIVAKRQMQCYQRKRRAAVLLQAVFRGHRARKELANRTKAALVIQSNFRRYREEMKYQALRLAAVIIQRRYRALVTGHKARQRLSRMHRAATVIQANFRKHKEESVFKKQRWAACLIQQKFRAQRRMKFEMDNYQKQKEAVVVLQAAYRGLKARQSVKRMHKAASVVQLTYKTYCQRKKYLALKAAVVAIQKRYQFERMREAALFIQAAYRGLKVRKEVSQSHHAATVIQSAFRRHKHEVVYQALWRGYRSRCLNDNAKVVKLRQRLKKVTAGVREEDKLCNKTSTALDYLLRYKHFSYILEALKNLETATRLSPECCERLVESGATKVIFTLIRCCNRSVPCMEVITYSIQILLNLSKYHETIEAVYSVESSVDTLLELLQRYREKAGDKVAEKGGSIFTKACFLLALLLQDKRRALEVTKIPKAVDRLQSIYRLTARKHKMDADRTVTKQKMNASINGSFYIQATPRKTRPAPKFAPEWVLTKNKLKDIVDPLRAIQMVAETLSIIL
;
A
#
# COMPACT_ATOMS: atom_id res chain seq x y z
N ARG A 1 -52.88 -13.33 -3.50
CA ARG A 1 -54.33 -13.54 -3.73
C ARG A 1 -54.87 -14.35 -2.56
N PRO A 2 -56.14 -14.24 -2.14
CA PRO A 2 -57.21 -13.28 -2.54
C PRO A 2 -57.35 -12.15 -1.48
N GLN A 3 -58.40 -11.31 -1.33
CA GLN A 3 -59.21 -10.49 -2.29
C GLN A 3 -59.73 -9.21 -1.56
N ARG A 4 -60.53 -8.36 -2.25
CA ARG A 4 -61.07 -7.07 -1.78
C ARG A 4 -62.53 -7.15 -1.28
N ARG A 5 -62.92 -6.23 -0.38
CA ARG A 5 -64.12 -5.34 -0.37
C ARG A 5 -64.08 -4.52 0.95
N ASN A 6 -64.35 -3.20 1.02
CA ASN A 6 -65.60 -2.43 0.83
C ASN A 6 -66.74 -2.92 1.75
N GLY A 7 -67.39 -2.11 2.60
CA GLY A 7 -67.24 -0.69 2.95
C GLY A 7 -68.47 -0.16 3.72
N VAL A 8 -68.51 1.14 4.09
CA VAL A 8 -69.59 1.84 4.87
C VAL A 8 -69.71 1.29 6.33
N TRP A 9 -70.05 2.01 7.40
CA TRP A 9 -70.63 3.35 7.70
C TRP A 9 -69.86 3.98 8.92
N ASP A 10 -70.25 5.01 9.73
CA ASP A 10 -71.38 5.97 9.79
C ASP A 10 -71.08 7.19 10.73
N ILE A 11 -72.07 8.10 10.89
CA ILE A 11 -72.44 8.93 12.07
C ILE A 11 -71.53 10.11 12.54
N SER A 12 -72.16 11.30 12.47
CA SER A 12 -72.22 12.52 13.32
C SER A 12 -71.37 12.73 14.61
N PRO A 13 -71.21 13.99 15.07
CA PRO A 13 -70.11 14.41 15.93
C PRO A 13 -70.38 14.45 17.45
N VAL A 14 -69.28 14.40 18.22
CA VAL A 14 -69.22 14.71 19.65
C VAL A 14 -68.40 15.99 19.87
N ARG A 15 -68.77 16.79 20.88
CA ARG A 15 -68.09 18.06 21.27
C ARG A 15 -66.99 17.84 22.30
N ARG A 16 -66.20 18.91 22.52
CA ARG A 16 -64.98 19.02 23.36
C ARG A 16 -63.72 18.55 22.63
N GLU A 17 -62.55 19.13 22.85
CA GLU A 17 -62.18 20.10 23.92
C GLU A 17 -61.82 21.48 23.37
N GLU A 18 -62.20 22.52 24.11
CA GLU A 18 -61.58 23.84 24.01
C GLU A 18 -60.37 23.85 24.96
N ALA A 19 -59.20 24.22 24.46
CA ALA A 19 -57.97 24.40 25.23
C ALA A 19 -57.26 25.66 24.72
N ASP A 20 -56.68 26.43 25.63
CA ASP A 20 -56.32 27.83 25.39
C ASP A 20 -55.32 28.04 24.24
N LYS A 21 -55.68 28.93 23.30
CA LYS A 21 -54.84 29.32 22.16
C LYS A 21 -54.88 30.81 21.84
N GLU A 22 -55.01 31.66 22.86
CA GLU A 22 -54.94 33.13 22.70
C GLU A 22 -53.52 33.71 22.88
N ASN A 23 -52.53 32.88 23.27
CA ASN A 23 -51.12 33.28 23.48
C ASN A 23 -50.09 32.52 22.61
N ASP A 24 -50.51 31.67 21.66
CA ASP A 24 -49.61 30.99 20.71
C ASP A 24 -49.10 32.02 19.68
N ILE A 25 -47.81 32.40 19.74
CA ILE A 25 -47.21 33.32 18.75
C ILE A 25 -47.24 32.64 17.38
N PRO A 26 -47.88 33.22 16.34
CA PRO A 26 -47.97 32.59 15.03
C PRO A 26 -46.58 32.41 14.41
N VAL A 27 -46.30 31.19 13.92
CA VAL A 27 -44.99 30.79 13.37
C VAL A 27 -45.07 30.59 11.85
N LEU A 28 -44.11 31.15 11.13
CA LEU A 28 -43.85 30.94 9.70
C LEU A 28 -42.50 30.23 9.50
N SER A 29 -42.53 28.92 9.25
CA SER A 29 -41.31 28.16 8.91
C SER A 29 -40.95 28.32 7.43
N LEU A 30 -39.67 28.58 7.12
CA LEU A 30 -39.16 28.84 5.77
C LEU A 30 -38.98 27.58 4.89
N ILE A 31 -39.94 26.65 4.95
CA ILE A 31 -39.96 25.42 4.13
C ILE A 31 -40.80 25.65 2.87
N GLN A 32 -40.37 25.08 1.75
CA GLN A 32 -41.15 25.11 0.50
C GLN A 32 -42.56 24.50 0.72
N PHE A 33 -43.60 25.27 0.40
CA PHE A 33 -45.03 24.96 0.67
C PHE A 33 -45.47 25.02 2.15
N SER A 34 -44.76 25.78 3.00
CA SER A 34 -45.21 26.17 4.35
C SER A 34 -46.66 26.69 4.36
N LYS A 35 -47.50 26.16 5.27
CA LYS A 35 -48.86 26.69 5.49
C LYS A 35 -48.78 28.11 6.04
N ALA A 36 -49.46 29.07 5.40
CA ALA A 36 -49.50 30.46 5.86
C ALA A 36 -50.17 30.56 7.25
N PRO A 37 -49.50 31.14 8.27
CA PRO A 37 -50.10 31.37 9.58
C PRO A 37 -51.05 32.58 9.54
N PHE A 38 -51.90 32.68 10.56
CA PHE A 38 -52.83 33.79 10.74
C PHE A 38 -52.35 34.69 11.89
N VAL A 39 -52.21 35.98 11.62
CA VAL A 39 -51.92 37.02 12.62
C VAL A 39 -53.21 37.80 12.87
N SER A 40 -53.76 37.68 14.08
CA SER A 40 -55.02 38.32 14.45
C SER A 40 -54.78 39.54 15.34
N PHE A 41 -55.31 40.68 14.92
CA PHE A 41 -55.34 41.91 15.72
C PHE A 41 -56.61 42.02 16.59
N GLY A 42 -57.63 41.21 16.32
CA GLY A 42 -58.93 41.30 16.99
C GLY A 42 -59.69 42.58 16.65
N ALA A 43 -60.45 43.10 17.62
CA ALA A 43 -61.10 44.41 17.50
C ALA A 43 -60.12 45.55 17.85
N VAL A 44 -60.09 46.59 17.02
CA VAL A 44 -59.27 47.80 17.17
C VAL A 44 -60.16 49.02 16.90
N LYS A 45 -59.99 50.11 17.67
CA LYS A 45 -60.80 51.32 17.49
C LYS A 45 -60.22 52.17 16.36
N LEU A 46 -61.07 52.76 15.53
CA LEU A 46 -60.64 53.72 14.50
C LEU A 46 -59.78 54.83 15.12
N GLY A 47 -58.62 55.10 14.52
CA GLY A 47 -57.63 56.05 15.03
C GLY A 47 -56.70 55.52 16.14
N THR A 48 -56.73 54.22 16.47
CA THR A 48 -55.77 53.60 17.41
C THR A 48 -54.95 52.51 16.73
N SER A 49 -53.68 52.35 17.13
CA SER A 49 -52.77 51.32 16.59
C SER A 49 -52.70 50.10 17.51
N LYS A 50 -52.55 48.90 16.94
CA LYS A 50 -52.26 47.67 17.68
C LYS A 50 -51.20 46.83 16.98
N SER A 51 -50.26 46.29 17.75
CA SER A 51 -49.15 45.48 17.24
C SER A 51 -49.32 44.01 17.60
N ALA A 52 -48.83 43.11 16.75
CA ALA A 52 -48.83 41.67 16.93
C ALA A 52 -47.53 41.07 16.36
N VAL A 53 -46.99 40.06 17.03
CA VAL A 53 -45.71 39.44 16.66
C VAL A 53 -45.94 38.21 15.78
N LEU A 54 -45.15 38.09 14.71
CA LEU A 54 -45.03 36.88 13.88
C LEU A 54 -43.61 36.33 14.06
N ARG A 55 -43.47 35.06 14.47
CA ARG A 55 -42.17 34.39 14.48
C ARG A 55 -41.89 33.79 13.10
N ILE A 56 -40.65 33.92 12.63
CA ILE A 56 -40.17 33.34 11.38
C ILE A 56 -38.99 32.43 11.71
N GLU A 57 -39.04 31.18 11.25
CA GLU A 57 -38.09 30.13 11.62
C GLU A 57 -37.38 29.57 10.38
N ASN A 58 -36.05 29.46 10.46
CA ASN A 58 -35.20 28.85 9.44
C ASN A 58 -34.76 27.45 9.91
N PRO A 59 -35.34 26.36 9.37
CA PRO A 59 -35.02 25.00 9.80
C PRO A 59 -33.76 24.41 9.14
N ASN A 60 -32.94 25.21 8.44
CA ASN A 60 -31.62 24.82 7.95
C ASN A 60 -30.53 25.49 8.79
N GLU A 61 -30.11 24.84 9.86
CA GLU A 61 -29.10 25.35 10.81
C GLU A 61 -27.74 25.70 10.15
N ASP A 62 -27.41 25.07 9.02
CA ASP A 62 -26.16 25.27 8.27
C ASP A 62 -26.11 26.53 7.37
N VAL A 63 -27.23 27.26 7.17
CA VAL A 63 -27.30 28.35 6.16
C VAL A 63 -28.19 29.52 6.60
N GLU A 64 -27.58 30.71 6.73
CA GLU A 64 -28.29 31.99 6.95
C GLU A 64 -29.34 32.29 5.85
N ALA A 65 -30.50 32.78 6.26
CA ALA A 65 -31.58 33.21 5.37
C ALA A 65 -31.76 34.73 5.40
N VAL A 66 -31.52 35.40 4.26
CA VAL A 66 -31.93 36.79 4.03
C VAL A 66 -33.42 36.80 3.69
N VAL A 67 -34.23 37.47 4.50
CA VAL A 67 -35.68 37.61 4.31
C VAL A 67 -36.03 39.06 4.01
N ILE A 68 -36.77 39.26 2.92
CA ILE A 68 -37.24 40.58 2.45
C ILE A 68 -38.78 40.61 2.49
N VAL A 69 -39.38 41.65 3.05
CA VAL A 69 -40.83 41.89 2.98
C VAL A 69 -41.17 42.48 1.61
N GLU A 70 -41.61 41.63 0.68
CA GLU A 70 -41.86 42.02 -0.72
C GLU A 70 -43.16 42.81 -0.88
N LYS A 71 -44.19 42.53 -0.05
CA LYS A 71 -45.46 43.24 -0.11
C LYS A 71 -46.20 43.26 1.23
N ILE A 72 -46.65 44.45 1.62
CA ILE A 72 -47.54 44.72 2.76
C ILE A 72 -48.60 45.77 2.35
N ALA A 73 -49.79 45.71 2.94
CA ALA A 73 -50.93 46.56 2.59
C ALA A 73 -50.94 47.89 3.38
N SER A 74 -49.92 48.72 3.22
CA SER A 74 -49.79 49.99 3.98
C SER A 74 -50.90 51.00 3.69
N ASN A 75 -51.53 50.94 2.51
CA ASN A 75 -52.73 51.71 2.19
C ASN A 75 -53.98 51.30 3.02
N LYS A 76 -53.92 50.20 3.77
CA LYS A 76 -54.92 49.77 4.75
C LYS A 76 -54.40 49.84 6.20
N GLY A 77 -53.33 50.60 6.42
CA GLY A 77 -52.78 50.89 7.74
C GLY A 77 -51.87 49.80 8.33
N PHE A 78 -51.33 48.89 7.52
CA PHE A 78 -50.36 47.88 7.98
C PHE A 78 -48.89 48.34 7.80
N SER A 79 -48.09 48.19 8.85
CA SER A 79 -46.65 48.42 8.87
C SER A 79 -45.90 47.28 9.57
N VAL A 80 -44.58 47.25 9.42
CA VAL A 80 -43.64 46.34 10.09
C VAL A 80 -42.46 47.13 10.64
N ASP A 81 -41.82 46.60 11.67
CA ASP A 81 -40.57 47.11 12.25
C ASP A 81 -39.38 47.00 11.29
N TYR A 82 -39.22 45.88 10.57
CA TYR A 82 -38.12 45.66 9.63
C TYR A 82 -38.59 45.16 8.26
N SER A 83 -38.03 45.73 7.18
CA SER A 83 -38.35 45.36 5.79
C SER A 83 -37.38 44.36 5.16
N THR A 84 -36.17 44.20 5.73
CA THR A 84 -35.16 43.22 5.31
C THR A 84 -34.27 42.87 6.51
N PHE A 85 -34.02 41.58 6.73
CA PHE A 85 -33.25 41.06 7.87
C PHE A 85 -32.69 39.67 7.57
N THR A 86 -31.65 39.26 8.31
CA THR A 86 -31.06 37.92 8.27
C THR A 86 -31.58 37.05 9.42
N ILE A 87 -31.68 35.75 9.19
CA ILE A 87 -32.09 34.76 10.18
C ILE A 87 -31.12 33.57 10.15
N GLU A 88 -30.48 33.29 11.28
CA GLU A 88 -29.77 32.02 11.52
C GLU A 88 -30.80 30.93 11.86
N VAL A 89 -31.46 31.03 13.02
CA VAL A 89 -32.41 30.01 13.53
C VAL A 89 -33.85 30.53 13.57
N SER A 90 -34.13 31.62 14.28
CA SER A 90 -35.46 32.25 14.31
C SER A 90 -35.40 33.75 14.57
N CYS A 91 -36.41 34.49 14.11
CA CYS A 91 -36.57 35.92 14.31
C CYS A 91 -38.03 36.27 14.58
N ASN A 92 -38.30 37.25 15.44
CA ASN A 92 -39.63 37.78 15.71
C ASN A 92 -39.80 39.10 14.93
N LEU A 93 -40.88 39.22 14.15
CA LEU A 93 -41.23 40.40 13.37
C LEU A 93 -42.49 41.06 13.95
N THR A 94 -42.45 42.37 14.22
CA THR A 94 -43.58 43.09 14.81
C THR A 94 -44.41 43.75 13.72
N ILE A 95 -45.60 43.21 13.47
CA ILE A 95 -46.56 43.77 12.52
C ILE A 95 -47.49 44.71 13.28
N THR A 96 -47.66 45.95 12.81
CA THR A 96 -48.55 46.94 13.43
C THR A 96 -49.68 47.30 12.48
N TRP A 97 -50.91 47.40 13.02
CA TRP A 97 -52.10 47.79 12.28
C TRP A 97 -52.78 49.00 12.91
N THR A 98 -53.10 49.99 12.07
CA THR A 98 -53.83 51.20 12.42
C THR A 98 -55.01 51.35 11.43
N PRO A 99 -56.24 50.92 11.77
CA PRO A 99 -57.37 50.95 10.84
C PRO A 99 -57.70 52.34 10.32
N VAL A 100 -57.81 52.45 8.99
CA VAL A 100 -58.16 53.68 8.25
C VAL A 100 -59.65 53.73 7.89
N GLU A 101 -60.30 52.57 7.78
CA GLU A 101 -61.72 52.40 7.40
C GLU A 101 -62.43 51.46 8.39
N GLU A 102 -63.76 51.58 8.55
CA GLU A 102 -64.54 50.72 9.44
C GLU A 102 -64.80 49.32 8.83
N GLY A 103 -64.86 48.28 9.66
CA GLY A 103 -65.22 46.92 9.24
C GLY A 103 -64.11 45.88 9.38
N GLY A 104 -64.30 44.72 8.75
CA GLY A 104 -63.37 43.58 8.83
C GLY A 104 -62.32 43.60 7.71
N VAL A 105 -61.04 43.51 8.06
CA VAL A 105 -59.93 43.41 7.11
C VAL A 105 -59.35 42.00 7.06
N ARG A 106 -59.01 41.54 5.86
CA ARG A 106 -58.21 40.34 5.60
C ARG A 106 -57.22 40.64 4.49
N GLU A 107 -55.92 40.56 4.79
CA GLU A 107 -54.85 40.85 3.83
C GLU A 107 -53.73 39.79 3.90
N LEU A 108 -52.80 39.86 2.95
CA LEU A 108 -51.62 39.00 2.89
C LEU A 108 -50.34 39.84 2.95
N ILE A 109 -49.43 39.45 3.83
CA ILE A 109 -48.02 39.89 3.81
C ILE A 109 -47.19 38.83 3.08
N ILE A 110 -46.29 39.26 2.19
CA ILE A 110 -45.48 38.37 1.35
C ILE A 110 -44.00 38.57 1.68
N PHE A 111 -43.31 37.46 1.96
CA PHE A 111 -41.88 37.42 2.25
C PHE A 111 -41.13 36.71 1.13
N ASN A 112 -39.95 37.19 0.77
CA ASN A 112 -39.04 36.53 -0.17
C ASN A 112 -37.77 36.11 0.59
N ALA A 113 -37.52 34.80 0.67
CA ALA A 113 -36.35 34.22 1.33
C ALA A 113 -35.27 33.87 0.28
N ASN A 114 -34.05 34.36 0.50
CA ASN A 114 -32.87 34.18 -0.36
C ASN A 114 -33.12 34.46 -1.85
N GLY A 115 -34.08 35.35 -2.16
CA GLY A 115 -34.44 35.77 -3.52
C GLY A 115 -35.20 34.75 -4.37
N VAL A 116 -35.48 33.55 -3.85
CA VAL A 116 -35.98 32.40 -4.64
C VAL A 116 -37.34 31.89 -4.18
N VAL A 117 -37.67 31.96 -2.88
CA VAL A 117 -38.89 31.34 -2.33
C VAL A 117 -39.81 32.39 -1.70
N LYS A 118 -41.08 32.40 -2.14
CA LYS A 118 -42.10 33.32 -1.63
C LYS A 118 -42.96 32.63 -0.56
N HIS A 119 -42.92 33.16 0.66
CA HIS A 119 -43.73 32.75 1.80
C HIS A 119 -44.82 33.80 2.07
N GLN A 120 -45.86 33.43 2.82
CA GLN A 120 -47.03 34.28 3.06
C GLN A 120 -47.54 34.11 4.49
N ALA A 121 -48.07 35.18 5.08
CA ALA A 121 -48.90 35.13 6.29
C ALA A 121 -50.19 35.95 6.07
N VAL A 122 -51.26 35.59 6.77
CA VAL A 122 -52.59 36.20 6.65
C VAL A 122 -52.83 37.15 7.81
N LEU A 123 -53.13 38.42 7.52
CA LEU A 123 -53.43 39.44 8.53
C LEU A 123 -54.96 39.57 8.68
N LEU A 124 -55.48 39.57 9.91
CA LEU A 124 -56.91 39.63 10.23
C LEU A 124 -57.21 40.66 11.33
N GLY A 125 -58.26 41.47 11.15
CA GLY A 125 -58.70 42.42 12.19
C GLY A 125 -60.08 43.01 11.92
N ARG A 126 -60.67 43.67 12.92
CA ARG A 126 -61.93 44.43 12.81
C ARG A 126 -61.76 45.82 13.40
N ALA A 127 -62.18 46.84 12.63
CA ALA A 127 -62.24 48.23 13.05
C ALA A 127 -63.66 48.57 13.55
N GLU A 128 -63.77 49.25 14.70
CA GLU A 128 -65.06 49.61 15.32
C GLU A 128 -65.14 51.11 15.68
N ALA A 129 -66.29 51.74 15.40
CA ALA A 129 -66.56 53.16 15.70
C ALA A 129 -67.30 53.42 17.04
N PRO A 130 -67.06 54.56 17.72
CA PRO A 130 -67.68 54.90 19.00
C PRO A 130 -69.12 55.44 18.87
N LYS A 131 -70.06 54.88 19.65
CA LYS A 131 -71.50 55.25 19.64
C LYS A 131 -71.82 56.41 20.60
N ARG A 132 -72.71 57.33 20.20
CA ARG A 132 -73.34 58.36 21.07
C ARG A 132 -74.86 58.11 21.24
N LYS A 133 -75.46 58.61 22.33
CA LYS A 133 -76.86 58.36 22.75
C LYS A 133 -77.86 59.42 22.23
N LYS A 134 -79.16 59.08 22.20
CA LYS A 134 -80.32 59.93 21.83
C LYS A 134 -81.00 60.58 23.06
N VAL A 135 -81.69 61.72 22.87
CA VAL A 135 -82.81 62.21 23.72
C VAL A 135 -83.94 62.83 22.85
N ARG A 136 -85.17 62.77 23.40
CA ARG A 136 -86.56 63.08 22.96
C ARG A 136 -86.84 64.47 22.30
N GLN A 137 -87.72 64.57 21.27
CA GLN A 137 -89.14 65.09 21.23
C GLN A 137 -89.29 66.65 21.22
N THR A 138 -90.38 67.35 20.79
CA THR A 138 -91.74 67.08 20.19
C THR A 138 -92.15 68.32 19.34
N PHE A 139 -92.83 68.27 18.18
CA PHE A 139 -94.30 68.12 17.88
C PHE A 139 -95.19 69.41 18.04
N ILE A 140 -96.28 69.50 17.24
CA ILE A 140 -97.38 70.53 17.19
C ILE A 140 -97.17 71.70 16.18
N ALA A 141 -98.27 72.34 15.73
CA ALA A 141 -98.42 73.18 14.52
C ALA A 141 -99.48 74.32 14.64
N THR A 142 -99.96 74.88 13.50
CA THR A 142 -101.24 75.63 13.24
C THR A 142 -101.22 77.18 13.20
N ILE A 143 -102.17 77.78 12.44
CA ILE A 143 -102.61 79.22 12.38
C ILE A 143 -101.59 80.17 11.68
N SER A 144 -101.84 80.97 10.61
CA SER A 144 -102.98 81.72 9.99
C SER A 144 -103.13 83.20 10.41
N LYS A 145 -103.90 84.02 9.64
CA LYS A 145 -104.23 85.48 9.81
C LYS A 145 -103.20 86.53 9.31
N THR A 146 -103.50 87.81 9.04
CA THR A 146 -104.58 88.53 8.26
C THR A 146 -104.36 90.07 8.28
N GLN A 147 -105.03 90.83 7.38
CA GLN A 147 -105.44 92.26 7.55
C GLN A 147 -104.33 93.34 7.44
N PRO A 148 -104.62 94.68 7.42
CA PRO A 148 -105.88 95.45 7.61
C PRO A 148 -106.54 95.97 6.30
N ARG A 149 -107.78 96.51 6.20
CA ARG A 149 -108.89 96.92 7.10
C ARG A 149 -109.06 98.45 7.34
N ALA A 150 -110.30 98.94 7.14
CA ALA A 150 -110.94 100.13 7.74
C ALA A 150 -110.51 101.56 7.27
N TYR A 151 -111.25 102.67 7.51
CA TYR A 151 -112.69 102.99 7.78
C TYR A 151 -112.82 104.49 8.19
N ARG A 152 -114.02 105.12 8.08
CA ARG A 152 -114.42 106.43 8.66
C ARG A 152 -113.73 107.69 8.08
N LEU A 153 -114.23 108.92 8.25
CA LEU A 153 -115.51 109.50 8.76
C LEU A 153 -116.18 110.31 7.61
N ARG A 154 -117.47 110.66 7.54
CA ARG A 154 -118.64 110.76 8.45
C ARG A 154 -118.60 111.81 9.58
N LYS A 155 -118.86 113.07 9.26
CA LYS A 155 -119.72 114.00 10.04
C LYS A 155 -120.22 115.12 9.09
N SER A 156 -121.28 115.91 9.35
CA SER A 156 -122.53 115.86 10.16
C SER A 156 -123.17 117.28 10.03
N ARG A 157 -124.36 117.68 10.50
CA ARG A 157 -125.27 117.27 11.60
C ARG A 157 -126.73 117.43 11.12
N LYS A 158 -127.73 116.63 11.52
CA LYS A 158 -128.11 115.99 12.81
C LYS A 158 -128.74 116.96 13.81
N MET A 159 -130.06 116.89 13.94
CA MET A 159 -130.90 116.74 15.15
C MET A 159 -132.11 115.91 14.67
N GLU A 160 -132.41 114.75 15.26
CA GLU A 160 -133.44 114.52 16.31
C GLU A 160 -134.89 114.79 15.83
N ARG A 161 -135.88 113.88 15.94
CA ARG A 161 -136.22 112.81 16.91
C ARG A 161 -136.76 113.32 18.25
N GLU A 162 -138.02 113.73 18.25
CA GLU A 162 -138.95 113.51 19.37
C GLU A 162 -140.25 112.84 18.87
N ASN A 163 -140.59 111.73 19.54
CA ASN A 163 -141.90 111.38 20.14
C ASN A 163 -143.18 111.50 19.27
N HIS A 164 -143.80 110.40 18.83
CA HIS A 164 -144.48 109.35 19.63
C HIS A 164 -145.79 109.79 20.34
N ALA A 165 -146.52 110.76 19.78
CA ALA A 165 -147.97 110.90 20.03
C ALA A 165 -148.75 109.77 19.29
N ALA A 166 -148.65 108.53 19.78
CA ALA A 166 -149.03 107.33 19.02
C ALA A 166 -150.44 106.77 19.32
N LYS A 167 -151.09 106.29 18.25
CA LYS A 167 -151.98 105.11 18.22
C LYS A 167 -153.42 105.11 18.79
N VAL A 168 -154.01 106.19 19.32
CA VAL A 168 -155.38 106.09 19.91
C VAL A 168 -156.51 106.81 19.14
N ILE A 169 -156.28 107.92 18.43
CA ILE A 169 -157.39 108.67 17.79
C ILE A 169 -157.75 108.08 16.40
N GLN A 170 -158.53 107.00 16.41
CA GLN A 170 -159.29 106.46 15.25
C GLN A 170 -160.81 106.47 15.53
N GLY A 171 -161.31 107.56 16.13
CA GLY A 171 -162.67 107.68 16.68
C GLY A 171 -163.73 108.25 15.72
N ALA A 172 -164.28 109.44 16.05
CA ALA A 172 -165.69 109.74 15.80
C ALA A 172 -166.04 110.92 14.84
N PHE A 173 -165.09 111.77 14.41
CA PHE A 173 -165.41 113.05 13.75
C PHE A 173 -165.81 112.96 12.24
N ARG A 174 -166.73 112.05 11.88
CA ARG A 174 -167.15 111.80 10.48
C ARG A 174 -168.60 112.24 10.17
N LYS A 175 -169.15 113.27 10.85
CA LYS A 175 -170.57 113.65 10.71
C LYS A 175 -170.98 115.14 10.89
N TRP A 176 -170.06 116.09 11.08
CA TRP A 176 -170.40 117.51 11.33
C TRP A 176 -170.52 118.37 10.05
N HIS A 177 -171.37 117.88 9.16
CA HIS A 177 -171.77 118.42 7.86
C HIS A 177 -172.27 119.89 7.89
N GLU A 178 -171.80 120.68 6.93
CA GLU A 178 -172.50 121.66 6.08
C GLU A 178 -173.65 122.57 6.62
N LYS A 179 -173.71 122.93 7.92
CA LYS A 179 -174.70 123.92 8.38
C LYS A 179 -174.31 125.38 8.06
N LYS A 180 -174.70 125.81 6.85
CA LYS A 180 -175.10 127.17 6.42
C LYS A 180 -174.03 128.30 6.58
N THR A 181 -173.66 129.06 5.55
CA THR A 181 -174.15 129.12 4.15
C THR A 181 -175.63 129.53 4.00
N SER A 182 -175.90 130.84 4.09
CA SER A 182 -177.18 131.45 3.65
C SER A 182 -176.98 132.86 3.06
N GLU A 183 -176.89 133.91 3.87
CA GLU A 183 -177.19 135.29 3.45
C GLU A 183 -176.14 136.07 2.61
N LYS A 184 -175.12 135.40 2.03
CA LYS A 184 -174.16 136.03 1.08
C LYS A 184 -174.76 136.45 -0.28
N VAL A 185 -176.09 136.56 -0.41
CA VAL A 185 -176.80 136.49 -1.70
C VAL A 185 -177.49 137.80 -2.13
N ALA A 186 -178.02 138.60 -1.20
CA ALA A 186 -178.99 139.66 -1.56
C ALA A 186 -178.41 140.86 -2.33
N ALA A 187 -177.19 141.30 -2.03
CA ALA A 187 -176.65 142.58 -2.53
C ALA A 187 -176.20 142.58 -4.01
N ALA A 188 -176.03 141.40 -4.63
CA ALA A 188 -175.30 141.26 -5.89
C ALA A 188 -176.07 141.69 -7.16
N VAL A 189 -177.38 141.94 -7.07
CA VAL A 189 -178.27 141.91 -8.25
C VAL A 189 -178.27 143.21 -9.09
N LYS A 190 -178.28 144.41 -8.46
CA LYS A 190 -178.49 145.67 -9.22
C LYS A 190 -177.31 146.09 -10.10
N ILE A 191 -176.07 145.68 -9.80
CA ILE A 191 -174.88 146.01 -10.63
C ILE A 191 -174.91 145.26 -11.99
N GLN A 192 -175.65 144.16 -12.11
CA GLN A 192 -175.63 143.28 -13.28
C GLN A 192 -176.33 143.83 -14.53
N ALA A 193 -177.04 144.96 -14.44
CA ALA A 193 -177.76 145.56 -15.56
C ALA A 193 -176.84 146.34 -16.52
N TRP A 194 -176.07 147.31 -16.00
CA TRP A 194 -175.28 148.25 -16.80
C TRP A 194 -174.22 147.59 -17.68
N TYR A 195 -173.57 146.54 -17.16
CA TYR A 195 -172.52 145.78 -17.87
C TYR A 195 -172.99 145.17 -19.21
N ARG A 196 -174.28 144.87 -19.36
CA ARG A 196 -174.79 144.12 -20.53
C ARG A 196 -174.83 144.92 -21.82
N MET A 197 -174.95 146.25 -21.76
CA MET A 197 -175.07 147.11 -22.96
C MET A 197 -173.75 147.21 -23.75
N GLN A 198 -172.63 147.45 -23.07
CA GLN A 198 -171.31 147.66 -23.71
C GLN A 198 -170.79 146.41 -24.45
N VAL A 199 -171.24 145.21 -24.08
CA VAL A 199 -170.80 143.95 -24.71
C VAL A 199 -171.20 143.88 -26.19
N CYS A 200 -172.37 144.39 -26.58
CA CYS A 200 -172.83 144.34 -27.97
C CYS A 200 -171.95 145.15 -28.93
N LEU A 201 -171.54 146.37 -28.54
CA LEU A 201 -170.78 147.26 -29.44
C LEU A 201 -169.38 146.70 -29.76
N HIS A 202 -168.78 145.95 -28.83
CA HIS A 202 -167.49 145.29 -29.01
C HIS A 202 -167.54 144.10 -29.98
N GLN A 203 -168.66 143.36 -29.99
CA GLN A 203 -168.80 142.15 -30.83
C GLN A 203 -168.78 142.48 -32.33
N TYR A 204 -169.48 143.52 -32.76
CA TYR A 204 -169.55 143.90 -34.19
C TYR A 204 -168.18 144.22 -34.79
N ARG A 205 -167.32 144.95 -34.07
CA ARG A 205 -165.96 145.31 -34.55
C ARG A 205 -165.03 144.10 -34.68
N LYS A 206 -165.21 143.06 -33.88
CA LYS A 206 -164.39 141.83 -33.93
C LYS A 206 -164.59 141.01 -35.21
N ILE A 207 -165.81 140.96 -35.74
CA ILE A 207 -166.16 140.12 -36.89
C ILE A 207 -165.43 140.58 -38.16
N LYS A 208 -165.31 141.90 -38.39
CA LYS A 208 -164.74 142.46 -39.64
C LYS A 208 -163.22 142.21 -39.81
N VAL A 209 -162.48 142.02 -38.72
CA VAL A 209 -161.02 141.73 -38.79
C VAL A 209 -160.77 140.26 -39.15
N SER A 210 -161.53 139.33 -38.55
CA SER A 210 -161.36 137.88 -38.67
C SER A 210 -161.31 137.36 -40.13
N MET A 211 -162.07 137.98 -41.04
CA MET A 211 -162.09 137.61 -42.45
C MET A 211 -160.77 137.87 -43.19
N LYS A 212 -159.95 138.84 -42.76
CA LYS A 212 -158.72 139.21 -43.46
C LYS A 212 -157.57 138.21 -43.21
N ASP A 213 -157.45 137.71 -41.99
CA ASP A 213 -156.33 136.86 -41.59
C ASP A 213 -156.42 135.43 -42.15
N SER A 214 -157.65 134.93 -42.36
CA SER A 214 -157.91 133.59 -42.91
C SER A 214 -157.31 133.39 -44.31
N TYR A 215 -157.28 134.43 -45.14
CA TYR A 215 -156.72 134.37 -46.50
C TYR A 215 -155.19 134.21 -46.51
N LEU A 216 -154.49 134.89 -45.59
CA LEU A 216 -153.03 134.83 -45.47
C LEU A 216 -152.53 133.48 -44.95
N ALA A 217 -153.30 132.81 -44.09
CA ALA A 217 -152.96 131.49 -43.58
C ALA A 217 -152.85 130.43 -44.69
N LEU A 218 -153.78 130.45 -45.66
CA LEU A 218 -153.87 129.43 -46.71
C LEU A 218 -152.65 129.43 -47.64
N ARG A 219 -152.16 130.61 -48.03
CA ARG A 219 -150.98 130.78 -48.91
C ARG A 219 -149.70 130.16 -48.33
N ASN A 220 -149.50 130.27 -47.01
CA ASN A 220 -148.27 129.84 -46.35
C ASN A 220 -148.18 128.31 -46.16
N ALA A 221 -149.32 127.60 -46.13
CA ALA A 221 -149.34 126.14 -46.01
C ALA A 221 -148.71 125.46 -47.25
N THR A 222 -149.10 125.90 -48.45
CA THR A 222 -148.71 125.30 -49.74
C THR A 222 -147.19 125.28 -49.95
N VAL A 223 -146.48 126.34 -49.55
CA VAL A 223 -145.02 126.46 -49.74
C VAL A 223 -144.25 125.43 -48.89
N LYS A 224 -144.69 125.16 -47.65
CA LYS A 224 -144.06 124.14 -46.78
C LYS A 224 -144.16 122.72 -47.37
N ILE A 225 -145.27 122.39 -48.02
CA ILE A 225 -145.48 121.08 -48.65
C ILE A 225 -144.51 120.89 -49.83
N GLN A 226 -144.31 121.92 -50.66
CA GLN A 226 -143.37 121.86 -51.79
C GLN A 226 -141.90 121.69 -51.34
N ALA A 227 -141.49 122.36 -50.25
CA ALA A 227 -140.12 122.26 -49.72
C ALA A 227 -139.79 120.87 -49.17
N THR A 228 -140.70 120.29 -48.38
CA THR A 228 -140.47 118.98 -47.71
C THR A 228 -140.33 117.83 -48.71
N TRP A 229 -141.07 117.84 -49.82
CA TRP A 229 -140.95 116.81 -50.87
C TRP A 229 -139.57 116.81 -51.53
N ARG A 230 -139.03 117.99 -51.88
CA ARG A 230 -137.68 118.13 -52.46
C ARG A 230 -136.62 117.53 -51.53
N GLY A 231 -136.71 117.80 -50.23
CA GLY A 231 -135.81 117.26 -49.19
C GLY A 231 -135.96 115.75 -48.91
N ARG A 232 -137.01 115.08 -49.40
CA ARG A 232 -137.16 113.61 -49.34
C ARG A 232 -136.52 112.92 -50.53
N LYS A 233 -136.60 113.51 -51.74
CA LYS A 233 -136.02 112.97 -52.98
C LYS A 233 -134.50 112.85 -52.92
N VAL A 234 -133.80 113.82 -52.33
CA VAL A 234 -132.33 113.81 -52.22
C VAL A 234 -131.83 112.72 -51.27
N ARG A 235 -132.40 112.60 -50.06
CA ARG A 235 -131.95 111.62 -49.05
C ARG A 235 -132.06 110.16 -49.52
N LYS A 236 -133.08 109.83 -50.32
CA LYS A 236 -133.29 108.47 -50.87
C LYS A 236 -132.26 108.07 -51.96
N ARG A 237 -131.40 108.99 -52.41
CA ARG A 237 -130.27 108.72 -53.33
C ARG A 237 -128.99 108.37 -52.57
N LEU A 238 -128.58 109.21 -51.61
CA LEU A 238 -127.42 108.95 -50.73
C LEU A 238 -127.52 107.60 -50.01
N ASP A 239 -128.74 107.21 -49.58
CA ASP A 239 -128.99 105.93 -48.92
C ASP A 239 -128.73 104.70 -49.82
N LYS A 240 -128.88 104.83 -51.15
CA LYS A 240 -128.45 103.80 -52.11
C LYS A 240 -126.92 103.80 -52.29
N GLU A 241 -126.32 104.96 -52.44
CA GLU A 241 -124.89 105.13 -52.70
C GLU A 241 -124.05 104.56 -51.54
N ASN A 242 -124.39 104.88 -50.30
CA ASN A 242 -123.78 104.30 -49.11
C ASN A 242 -123.91 102.77 -49.05
N ARG A 243 -125.09 102.24 -49.39
CA ARG A 243 -125.37 100.79 -49.34
C ARG A 243 -124.53 100.00 -50.34
N CYS A 244 -124.21 100.58 -51.49
CA CYS A 244 -123.26 100.01 -52.45
C CYS A 244 -121.83 99.99 -51.88
N ALA A 245 -121.38 101.07 -51.23
CA ALA A 245 -120.05 101.13 -50.61
C ALA A 245 -119.85 100.05 -49.53
N THR A 246 -120.85 99.84 -48.66
CA THR A 246 -120.79 98.81 -47.60
C THR A 246 -120.67 97.39 -48.18
N ILE A 247 -121.34 97.10 -49.29
CA ILE A 247 -121.26 95.78 -49.95
C ILE A 247 -119.85 95.54 -50.50
N ILE A 248 -119.25 96.53 -51.16
CA ILE A 248 -117.88 96.43 -51.70
C ILE A 248 -116.86 96.23 -50.57
N GLN A 249 -116.98 97.00 -49.47
CA GLN A 249 -116.12 96.87 -48.30
C GLN A 249 -116.21 95.47 -47.66
N ALA A 250 -117.42 94.93 -47.47
CA ALA A 250 -117.64 93.60 -46.92
C ALA A 250 -117.01 92.48 -47.79
N TRP A 251 -117.13 92.58 -49.11
CA TRP A 251 -116.49 91.66 -50.06
C TRP A 251 -114.96 91.74 -50.01
N PHE A 252 -114.39 92.95 -49.91
CA PHE A 252 -112.94 93.14 -49.80
C PHE A 252 -112.39 92.56 -48.48
N HIS A 253 -113.03 92.82 -47.34
CA HIS A 253 -112.63 92.24 -46.06
C HIS A 253 -112.69 90.69 -46.09
N ARG A 254 -113.72 90.11 -46.73
CA ARG A 254 -113.79 88.65 -46.95
C ARG A 254 -112.60 88.14 -47.78
N TYR A 255 -112.24 88.82 -48.87
CA TYR A 255 -111.09 88.43 -49.71
C TYR A 255 -109.77 88.46 -48.90
N VAL A 256 -109.52 89.52 -48.13
CA VAL A 256 -108.30 89.65 -47.31
C VAL A 256 -108.22 88.53 -46.27
N ALA A 257 -109.30 88.26 -45.54
CA ALA A 257 -109.36 87.18 -44.55
C ALA A 257 -109.16 85.80 -45.19
N GLN A 258 -109.78 85.53 -46.34
CA GLN A 258 -109.61 84.29 -47.10
C GLN A 258 -108.14 84.07 -47.51
N LYS A 259 -107.46 85.14 -47.97
CA LYS A 259 -106.05 85.12 -48.41
C LYS A 259 -105.06 84.93 -47.26
N GLN A 260 -105.35 85.51 -46.09
CA GLN A 260 -104.58 85.26 -44.87
C GLN A 260 -104.74 83.80 -44.41
N TYR A 261 -105.98 83.29 -44.36
CA TYR A 261 -106.26 81.91 -43.95
C TYR A 261 -105.56 80.86 -44.85
N THR A 262 -105.57 81.04 -46.18
CA THR A 262 -104.88 80.09 -47.09
C THR A 262 -103.37 80.13 -46.91
N ALA A 263 -102.77 81.30 -46.68
CA ALA A 263 -101.34 81.43 -46.35
C ALA A 263 -100.99 80.70 -45.04
N THR A 264 -101.74 80.94 -43.95
CA THR A 264 -101.53 80.27 -42.65
C THR A 264 -101.70 78.74 -42.76
N LYS A 265 -102.67 78.27 -43.56
CA LYS A 265 -102.88 76.84 -43.83
C LYS A 265 -101.67 76.23 -44.58
N ALA A 266 -101.12 76.93 -45.57
CA ALA A 266 -99.94 76.49 -46.31
C ALA A 266 -98.71 76.37 -45.39
N SER A 267 -98.41 77.38 -44.57
CA SER A 267 -97.31 77.34 -43.60
C SER A 267 -97.45 76.18 -42.62
N THR A 268 -98.67 75.93 -42.11
CA THR A 268 -98.96 74.81 -41.21
C THR A 268 -98.69 73.45 -41.86
N LEU A 269 -99.06 73.27 -43.14
CA LEU A 269 -98.81 72.03 -43.88
C LEU A 269 -97.31 71.78 -44.11
N VAL A 270 -96.52 72.83 -44.41
CA VAL A 270 -95.06 72.71 -44.54
C VAL A 270 -94.42 72.26 -43.23
N ILE A 271 -94.82 72.86 -42.09
CA ILE A 271 -94.34 72.46 -40.76
C ILE A 271 -94.71 70.99 -40.47
N GLN A 272 -95.95 70.57 -40.78
CA GLN A 272 -96.38 69.18 -40.59
C GLN A 272 -95.61 68.18 -41.47
N GLN A 273 -95.34 68.51 -42.74
CA GLN A 273 -94.49 67.68 -43.61
C GLN A 273 -93.06 67.59 -43.08
N HIS A 274 -92.47 68.72 -42.66
CA HIS A 274 -91.10 68.76 -42.16
C HIS A 274 -90.96 68.00 -40.82
N PHE A 275 -91.97 68.05 -39.95
CA PHE A 275 -92.02 67.26 -38.73
C PHE A 275 -92.17 65.75 -39.02
N ARG A 276 -93.03 65.35 -39.96
CA ARG A 276 -93.16 63.94 -40.41
C ARG A 276 -91.84 63.41 -40.99
N ARG A 277 -91.15 64.20 -41.83
CA ARG A 277 -89.81 63.89 -42.35
C ARG A 277 -88.78 63.75 -41.22
N TYR A 278 -88.77 64.67 -40.25
CA TYR A 278 -87.88 64.60 -39.09
C TYR A 278 -88.12 63.33 -38.26
N MET A 279 -89.39 62.99 -37.98
CA MET A 279 -89.73 61.78 -37.21
C MET A 279 -89.34 60.49 -37.93
N ALA A 280 -89.58 60.40 -39.24
CA ALA A 280 -89.13 59.26 -40.06
C ALA A 280 -87.60 59.13 -40.13
N MET A 281 -86.88 60.27 -40.22
CA MET A 281 -85.42 60.29 -40.15
C MET A 281 -84.91 59.88 -38.76
N LYS A 282 -85.59 60.30 -37.68
CA LYS A 282 -85.23 59.93 -36.30
C LYS A 282 -85.43 58.44 -36.01
N THR A 283 -86.51 57.82 -36.49
CA THR A 283 -86.76 56.38 -36.32
C THR A 283 -85.80 55.53 -37.15
N THR A 284 -85.61 55.86 -38.43
CA THR A 284 -84.64 55.15 -39.30
C THR A 284 -83.20 55.30 -38.82
N ARG A 285 -82.79 56.50 -38.38
CA ARG A 285 -81.45 56.72 -37.79
C ARG A 285 -81.27 55.94 -36.49
N LYS A 286 -82.29 55.82 -35.64
CA LYS A 286 -82.22 54.96 -34.45
C LYS A 286 -82.05 53.50 -34.84
N ALA A 287 -82.92 52.96 -35.71
CA ALA A 287 -82.85 51.56 -36.13
C ALA A 287 -81.48 51.21 -36.78
N PHE A 288 -80.92 52.12 -37.58
CA PHE A 288 -79.58 51.97 -38.15
C PHE A 288 -78.49 51.91 -37.06
N LEU A 289 -78.56 52.78 -36.04
CA LEU A 289 -77.60 52.79 -34.93
C LEU A 289 -77.73 51.55 -34.04
N ASP A 290 -78.95 51.07 -33.78
CA ASP A 290 -79.21 49.84 -33.03
C ASP A 290 -78.63 48.61 -33.78
N ILE A 291 -78.79 48.55 -35.11
CA ILE A 291 -78.14 47.53 -35.97
C ILE A 291 -76.62 47.66 -35.96
N GLN A 292 -76.08 48.89 -36.10
CA GLN A 292 -74.64 49.13 -36.10
C GLN A 292 -73.98 48.73 -34.76
N ALA A 293 -74.65 49.02 -33.63
CA ALA A 293 -74.23 48.60 -32.30
C ALA A 293 -74.29 47.06 -32.16
N ALA A 294 -75.36 46.42 -32.64
CA ALA A 294 -75.46 44.96 -32.64
C ALA A 294 -74.34 44.30 -33.45
N VAL A 295 -74.03 44.80 -34.66
CA VAL A 295 -72.92 44.31 -35.49
C VAL A 295 -71.57 44.52 -34.80
N ALA A 296 -71.33 45.68 -34.17
CA ALA A 296 -70.10 45.95 -33.42
C ALA A 296 -69.92 44.99 -32.23
N ILE A 297 -70.98 44.74 -31.45
CA ILE A 297 -70.98 43.80 -30.32
C ILE A 297 -70.77 42.36 -30.81
N GLN A 298 -71.45 41.94 -31.89
CA GLN A 298 -71.26 40.63 -32.49
C GLN A 298 -69.83 40.43 -33.02
N ALA A 299 -69.25 41.43 -33.68
CA ALA A 299 -67.87 41.39 -34.16
C ALA A 299 -66.87 41.32 -33.00
N ALA A 300 -67.07 42.14 -31.95
CA ALA A 300 -66.25 42.10 -30.74
C ALA A 300 -66.34 40.74 -30.03
N TYR A 301 -67.53 40.15 -29.92
CA TYR A 301 -67.74 38.83 -29.33
C TYR A 301 -67.12 37.69 -30.15
N ARG A 302 -67.33 37.68 -31.48
CA ARG A 302 -66.70 36.71 -32.40
C ARG A 302 -65.18 36.80 -32.31
N GLY A 303 -64.63 38.01 -32.34
CA GLY A 303 -63.20 38.26 -32.15
C GLY A 303 -62.68 37.81 -30.78
N LEU A 304 -63.43 38.05 -29.70
CA LEU A 304 -63.08 37.61 -28.35
C LEU A 304 -63.08 36.08 -28.21
N LYS A 305 -64.07 35.39 -28.81
CA LYS A 305 -64.13 33.92 -28.83
C LYS A 305 -62.91 33.34 -29.54
N VAL A 306 -62.65 33.79 -30.78
CA VAL A 306 -61.50 33.32 -31.57
C VAL A 306 -60.19 33.62 -30.86
N ARG A 307 -59.98 34.83 -30.32
CA ARG A 307 -58.77 35.17 -29.55
C ARG A 307 -58.59 34.27 -28.31
N LYS A 308 -59.66 33.94 -27.58
CA LYS A 308 -59.61 33.02 -26.43
C LYS A 308 -59.26 31.59 -26.84
N GLU A 309 -59.79 31.10 -27.97
CA GLU A 309 -59.46 29.77 -28.50
C GLU A 309 -58.03 29.71 -29.05
N VAL A 310 -57.62 30.70 -29.84
CA VAL A 310 -56.23 30.86 -30.32
C VAL A 310 -55.24 30.98 -29.15
N PHE A 311 -55.58 31.70 -28.07
CA PHE A 311 -54.75 31.77 -26.87
C PHE A 311 -54.65 30.43 -26.14
N LYS A 312 -55.74 29.66 -26.02
CA LYS A 312 -55.70 28.29 -25.48
C LYS A 312 -54.78 27.40 -26.32
N SER A 313 -54.89 27.44 -27.64
CA SER A 313 -54.04 26.66 -28.55
C SER A 313 -52.57 27.07 -28.48
N HIS A 314 -52.27 28.36 -28.41
CA HIS A 314 -50.90 28.85 -28.20
C HIS A 314 -50.34 28.42 -26.84
N ARG A 315 -51.12 28.54 -25.76
CA ARG A 315 -50.71 28.08 -24.42
C ARG A 315 -50.46 26.56 -24.40
N ALA A 316 -51.32 25.76 -25.03
CA ALA A 316 -51.12 24.33 -25.18
C ALA A 316 -49.85 24.01 -25.99
N ALA A 317 -49.64 24.69 -27.11
CA ALA A 317 -48.42 24.56 -27.91
C ALA A 317 -47.15 24.95 -27.11
N THR A 318 -47.18 26.04 -26.32
CA THR A 318 -46.06 26.43 -25.44
C THR A 318 -45.78 25.39 -24.35
N VAL A 319 -46.81 24.79 -23.74
CA VAL A 319 -46.65 23.70 -22.76
C VAL A 319 -46.07 22.44 -23.43
N ILE A 320 -46.59 22.03 -24.59
CA ILE A 320 -46.08 20.87 -25.34
C ILE A 320 -44.63 21.10 -25.79
N GLN A 321 -44.32 22.28 -26.35
CA GLN A 321 -42.98 22.63 -26.79
C GLN A 321 -41.98 22.71 -25.62
N SER A 322 -42.36 23.28 -24.48
CA SER A 322 -41.48 23.35 -23.30
C SER A 322 -41.27 21.97 -22.66
N ALA A 323 -42.32 21.15 -22.54
CA ALA A 323 -42.21 19.76 -22.11
C ALA A 323 -41.33 18.93 -23.05
N PHE A 324 -41.47 19.08 -24.38
CA PHE A 324 -40.64 18.40 -25.37
C PHE A 324 -39.17 18.88 -25.34
N ARG A 325 -38.91 20.18 -25.17
CA ARG A 325 -37.55 20.73 -24.97
C ARG A 325 -36.91 20.12 -23.72
N LYS A 326 -37.62 20.08 -22.59
CA LYS A 326 -37.16 19.40 -21.36
C LYS A 326 -36.87 17.92 -21.61
N TYR A 327 -37.79 17.19 -22.24
CA TYR A 327 -37.61 15.77 -22.56
C TYR A 327 -36.38 15.51 -23.45
N LYS A 328 -36.19 16.32 -24.51
CA LYS A 328 -35.05 16.21 -25.44
C LYS A 328 -33.71 16.36 -24.73
N GLU A 329 -33.56 17.34 -23.85
CA GLU A 329 -32.34 17.52 -23.06
C GLU A 329 -32.19 16.46 -21.95
N GLN A 330 -33.29 16.01 -21.35
CA GLN A 330 -33.28 14.91 -20.38
C GLN A 330 -32.85 13.58 -21.00
N VAL A 331 -33.24 13.29 -22.25
CA VAL A 331 -32.77 12.11 -23.02
C VAL A 331 -31.27 12.21 -23.30
N LYS A 332 -30.76 13.36 -23.77
CA LYS A 332 -29.30 13.59 -23.93
C LYS A 332 -28.54 13.37 -22.63
N TYR A 333 -29.04 13.92 -21.52
CA TYR A 333 -28.44 13.77 -20.20
C TYR A 333 -28.39 12.30 -19.76
N GLN A 334 -29.48 11.54 -19.95
CA GLN A 334 -29.50 10.10 -19.66
C GLN A 334 -28.52 9.32 -20.55
N ALA A 335 -28.41 9.64 -21.84
CA ALA A 335 -27.44 9.01 -22.74
C ALA A 335 -25.98 9.30 -22.31
N MET A 336 -25.67 10.55 -21.94
CA MET A 336 -24.35 10.92 -21.41
C MET A 336 -24.05 10.20 -20.08
N ARG A 337 -25.03 10.14 -19.17
CA ARG A 337 -24.94 9.45 -17.87
C ARG A 337 -24.74 7.95 -18.04
N LEU A 338 -25.44 7.31 -18.98
CA LEU A 338 -25.27 5.89 -19.32
C LEU A 338 -23.88 5.62 -19.93
N SER A 339 -23.42 6.46 -20.86
CA SER A 339 -22.06 6.38 -21.41
C SER A 339 -21.00 6.50 -20.31
N ALA A 340 -21.15 7.44 -19.37
CA ALA A 340 -20.26 7.57 -18.22
C ALA A 340 -20.27 6.32 -17.33
N ILE A 341 -21.44 5.74 -17.04
CA ILE A 341 -21.58 4.49 -16.27
C ILE A 341 -20.91 3.32 -16.99
N ILE A 342 -21.07 3.19 -18.31
CA ILE A 342 -20.44 2.15 -19.14
C ILE A 342 -18.91 2.29 -19.11
N ILE A 343 -18.38 3.49 -19.33
CA ILE A 343 -16.93 3.76 -19.28
C ILE A 343 -16.38 3.48 -17.89
N GLN A 344 -17.05 3.91 -16.82
CA GLN A 344 -16.64 3.62 -15.44
C GLN A 344 -16.70 2.12 -15.11
N ARG A 345 -17.73 1.39 -15.58
CA ARG A 345 -17.83 -0.07 -15.41
C ARG A 345 -16.70 -0.79 -16.12
N TYR A 346 -16.41 -0.40 -17.36
CA TYR A 346 -15.31 -0.97 -18.14
C TYR A 346 -13.94 -0.67 -17.51
N TYR A 347 -13.72 0.57 -17.06
CA TYR A 347 -12.49 0.96 -16.36
C TYR A 347 -12.31 0.19 -15.04
N ARG A 348 -13.35 0.08 -14.20
CA ARG A 348 -13.31 -0.72 -12.96
C ARG A 348 -12.98 -2.19 -13.26
N SER A 349 -13.58 -2.76 -14.30
CA SER A 349 -13.29 -4.13 -14.78
C SER A 349 -11.83 -4.29 -15.23
N TRP A 350 -11.30 -3.36 -16.03
CA TRP A 350 -9.91 -3.36 -16.47
C TRP A 350 -8.91 -3.22 -15.30
N VAL A 351 -9.22 -2.37 -14.31
CA VAL A 351 -8.41 -2.24 -13.09
C VAL A 351 -8.38 -3.56 -12.32
N LEU A 352 -9.52 -4.22 -12.13
CA LEU A 352 -9.61 -5.54 -11.49
C LEU A 352 -8.83 -6.60 -12.28
N GLN A 353 -9.03 -6.70 -13.59
CA GLN A 353 -8.32 -7.64 -14.46
C GLN A 353 -6.80 -7.43 -14.42
N LYS A 354 -6.36 -6.17 -14.35
CA LYS A 354 -4.94 -5.79 -14.19
C LYS A 354 -4.38 -6.14 -12.81
N GLN A 355 -5.18 -6.02 -11.75
CA GLN A 355 -4.81 -6.48 -10.40
C GLN A 355 -4.70 -8.01 -10.36
N GLU A 356 -5.67 -8.75 -10.87
CA GLU A 356 -5.64 -10.22 -10.93
C GLU A 356 -4.49 -10.74 -11.79
N ARG A 357 -4.24 -10.15 -12.96
CA ARG A 357 -3.06 -10.47 -13.78
C ARG A 357 -1.76 -10.25 -13.00
N ASN A 358 -1.67 -9.20 -12.18
CA ASN A 358 -0.50 -8.95 -11.34
C ASN A 358 -0.39 -9.93 -10.16
N LYS A 359 -1.50 -10.37 -9.55
CA LYS A 359 -1.51 -11.45 -8.55
C LYS A 359 -1.04 -12.77 -9.18
N PHE A 360 -1.59 -13.15 -10.33
CA PHE A 360 -1.20 -14.33 -11.08
C PHE A 360 0.27 -14.31 -11.50
N LEU A 361 0.79 -13.18 -11.99
CA LEU A 361 2.20 -13.05 -12.35
C LEU A 361 3.14 -13.19 -11.13
N LYS A 362 2.75 -12.64 -9.96
CA LYS A 362 3.47 -12.88 -8.69
C LYS A 362 3.44 -14.36 -8.30
N LEU A 363 2.27 -15.00 -8.35
CA LEU A 363 2.11 -16.43 -8.02
C LEU A 363 2.94 -17.32 -8.96
N LYS A 364 2.87 -17.07 -10.28
CA LYS A 364 3.67 -17.77 -11.29
C LYS A 364 5.17 -17.58 -11.07
N HIS A 365 5.62 -16.37 -10.73
CA HIS A 365 7.04 -16.12 -10.42
C HIS A 365 7.48 -16.88 -9.16
N SER A 366 6.69 -16.85 -8.08
CA SER A 366 6.96 -17.63 -6.87
C SER A 366 6.98 -19.15 -7.14
N ALA A 367 6.06 -19.67 -7.95
CA ALA A 367 6.03 -21.07 -8.34
C ALA A 367 7.29 -21.47 -9.14
N ILE A 368 7.69 -20.66 -10.13
CA ILE A 368 8.92 -20.88 -10.91
C ILE A 368 10.16 -20.82 -10.00
N LEU A 369 10.21 -19.89 -9.05
CA LEU A 369 11.32 -19.78 -8.09
C LEU A 369 11.40 -21.03 -7.19
N ILE A 370 10.27 -21.50 -6.65
CA ILE A 370 10.20 -22.73 -5.85
C ILE A 370 10.62 -23.95 -6.69
N GLN A 371 10.14 -24.07 -7.93
CA GLN A 371 10.51 -25.14 -8.86
C GLN A 371 12.02 -25.13 -9.17
N ALA A 372 12.61 -23.96 -9.41
CA ALA A 372 14.04 -23.80 -9.67
C ALA A 372 14.89 -24.15 -8.43
N VAL A 373 14.48 -23.67 -7.24
CA VAL A 373 15.13 -24.00 -5.96
C VAL A 373 15.04 -25.51 -5.66
N PHE A 374 13.90 -26.14 -5.94
CA PHE A 374 13.67 -27.58 -5.75
C PHE A 374 14.51 -28.42 -6.73
N ARG A 375 14.48 -28.12 -8.03
CA ARG A 375 15.33 -28.77 -9.05
C ARG A 375 16.81 -28.66 -8.68
N GLY A 376 17.25 -27.47 -8.25
CA GLY A 376 18.60 -27.24 -7.74
C GLY A 376 18.91 -27.97 -6.43
N HIS A 377 17.93 -28.20 -5.55
CA HIS A 377 18.10 -29.02 -4.35
C HIS A 377 18.30 -30.49 -4.72
N CYS A 378 17.50 -31.05 -5.64
CA CYS A 378 17.68 -32.42 -6.12
C CYS A 378 19.06 -32.61 -6.75
N ALA A 379 19.45 -31.75 -7.71
CA ALA A 379 20.77 -31.80 -8.33
C ALA A 379 21.93 -31.74 -7.29
N ARG A 380 21.85 -30.85 -6.29
CA ARG A 380 22.84 -30.79 -5.20
C ARG A 380 22.82 -32.02 -4.29
N LYS A 381 21.64 -32.60 -4.02
CA LYS A 381 21.48 -33.83 -3.23
C LYS A 381 22.11 -35.02 -3.95
N ASP A 382 21.96 -35.12 -5.26
CA ASP A 382 22.50 -36.21 -6.06
C ASP A 382 24.01 -36.06 -6.30
N ILE A 383 24.51 -34.84 -6.55
CA ILE A 383 25.96 -34.54 -6.52
C ILE A 383 26.55 -34.89 -5.14
N ALA A 384 25.87 -34.60 -4.03
CA ALA A 384 26.34 -34.97 -2.69
C ALA A 384 26.36 -36.50 -2.46
N LYS A 385 25.42 -37.28 -3.05
CA LYS A 385 25.51 -38.75 -3.08
C LYS A 385 26.76 -39.20 -3.83
N MET A 386 26.99 -38.66 -5.03
CA MET A 386 28.14 -39.01 -5.88
C MET A 386 29.47 -38.67 -5.20
N GLN A 387 29.58 -37.49 -4.58
CA GLN A 387 30.75 -37.09 -3.79
C GLN A 387 30.98 -38.00 -2.58
N LYS A 388 29.91 -38.41 -1.87
CA LYS A 388 30.03 -39.38 -0.76
C LYS A 388 30.47 -40.76 -1.25
N ALA A 389 29.92 -41.25 -2.36
CA ALA A 389 30.34 -42.52 -2.97
C ALA A 389 31.81 -42.47 -3.43
N ALA A 390 32.21 -41.41 -4.15
CA ALA A 390 33.59 -41.18 -4.55
C ALA A 390 34.54 -41.11 -3.34
N THR A 391 34.14 -40.45 -2.25
CA THR A 391 34.92 -40.38 -0.99
C THR A 391 35.11 -41.78 -0.38
N ILE A 392 34.07 -42.61 -0.36
CA ILE A 392 34.14 -44.00 0.15
C ILE A 392 35.06 -44.85 -0.74
N ILE A 393 34.92 -44.76 -2.06
CA ILE A 393 35.77 -45.49 -3.03
C ILE A 393 37.24 -45.06 -2.88
N GLN A 394 37.52 -43.76 -2.83
CA GLN A 394 38.87 -43.21 -2.65
C GLN A 394 39.46 -43.58 -1.29
N ALA A 395 38.68 -43.57 -0.21
CA ALA A 395 39.13 -43.99 1.12
C ALA A 395 39.46 -45.49 1.15
N ASN A 396 38.59 -46.34 0.59
CA ASN A 396 38.82 -47.78 0.49
C ASN A 396 40.02 -48.12 -0.39
N PHE A 397 40.22 -47.42 -1.51
CA PHE A 397 41.40 -47.58 -2.37
C PHE A 397 42.70 -47.15 -1.67
N ARG A 398 42.70 -45.98 -1.00
CA ARG A 398 43.85 -45.52 -0.20
C ARG A 398 44.20 -46.49 0.93
N MET A 399 43.19 -46.99 1.64
CA MET A 399 43.34 -48.01 2.69
C MET A 399 43.88 -49.33 2.11
N HIS A 400 43.30 -49.81 1.00
CA HIS A 400 43.78 -51.01 0.31
C HIS A 400 45.25 -50.87 -0.08
N LYS A 401 45.63 -49.77 -0.76
CA LYS A 401 47.01 -49.52 -1.20
C LYS A 401 47.98 -49.48 -0.01
N ARG A 402 47.66 -48.75 1.05
CA ARG A 402 48.49 -48.74 2.28
C ARG A 402 48.60 -50.15 2.91
N ARG A 403 47.54 -50.96 2.86
CA ARG A 403 47.53 -52.33 3.39
C ARG A 403 48.32 -53.31 2.51
N THR A 404 48.34 -53.16 1.19
CA THR A 404 49.19 -53.97 0.30
C THR A 404 50.65 -53.54 0.36
N ASP A 405 50.94 -52.24 0.42
CA ASP A 405 52.30 -51.71 0.61
C ASP A 405 52.90 -52.17 1.95
N PHE A 406 52.14 -52.07 3.04
CA PHE A 406 52.55 -52.62 4.36
C PHE A 406 52.78 -54.13 4.32
N LYS A 407 51.89 -54.91 3.66
CA LYS A 407 52.09 -56.36 3.49
C LYS A 407 53.35 -56.70 2.67
N LYS A 408 53.73 -55.87 1.68
CA LYS A 408 55.00 -56.04 0.94
C LYS A 408 56.20 -55.79 1.86
N GLN A 409 56.18 -54.69 2.62
CA GLN A 409 57.24 -54.37 3.60
C GLN A 409 57.37 -55.46 4.67
N GLN A 410 56.26 -55.95 5.23
CA GLN A 410 56.23 -57.03 6.21
C GLN A 410 56.81 -58.33 5.63
N ARG A 411 56.45 -58.70 4.38
CA ARG A 411 57.04 -59.87 3.71
C ARG A 411 58.54 -59.73 3.50
N ALA A 412 59.01 -58.57 3.04
CA ALA A 412 60.44 -58.30 2.87
C ALA A 412 61.21 -58.40 4.20
N ALA A 413 60.67 -57.83 5.29
CA ALA A 413 61.24 -57.93 6.62
C ALA A 413 61.30 -59.38 7.13
N CYS A 414 60.22 -60.18 6.95
CA CYS A 414 60.22 -61.59 7.32
C CYS A 414 61.25 -62.40 6.54
N VAL A 415 61.38 -62.19 5.22
CA VAL A 415 62.38 -62.88 4.39
C VAL A 415 63.80 -62.49 4.80
N LEU A 416 64.06 -61.21 5.08
CA LEU A 416 65.36 -60.75 5.57
C LEU A 416 65.70 -61.36 6.95
N GLN A 417 64.73 -61.42 7.86
CA GLN A 417 64.89 -62.07 9.18
C GLN A 417 65.12 -63.59 9.05
N GLN A 418 64.43 -64.27 8.14
CA GLN A 418 64.65 -65.69 7.85
C GLN A 418 66.05 -65.94 7.28
N ARG A 419 66.48 -65.15 6.29
CA ARG A 419 67.83 -65.24 5.70
C ARG A 419 68.92 -64.96 6.74
N PHE A 420 68.75 -63.95 7.59
CA PHE A 420 69.68 -63.65 8.68
C PHE A 420 69.77 -64.79 9.71
N ARG A 421 68.63 -65.38 10.10
CA ARG A 421 68.60 -66.54 11.02
C ARG A 421 69.32 -67.75 10.40
N ALA A 422 69.01 -68.09 9.15
CA ALA A 422 69.66 -69.18 8.42
C ALA A 422 71.18 -68.95 8.26
N GLN A 423 71.61 -67.71 7.97
CA GLN A 423 73.03 -67.37 7.91
C GLN A 423 73.73 -67.53 9.26
N LYS A 424 73.08 -67.12 10.36
CA LYS A 424 73.61 -67.30 11.72
C LYS A 424 73.72 -68.78 12.09
N GLU A 425 72.71 -69.58 11.74
CA GLU A 425 72.65 -71.03 11.96
C GLU A 425 73.74 -71.76 11.15
N MET A 426 73.88 -71.44 9.86
CA MET A 426 74.96 -71.93 8.99
C MET A 426 76.35 -71.61 9.55
N ASN A 427 76.55 -70.39 10.08
CA ASN A 427 77.82 -70.00 10.73
C ASN A 427 78.08 -70.81 12.01
N CYS A 428 77.05 -71.07 12.83
CA CYS A 428 77.16 -71.93 14.01
C CYS A 428 77.50 -73.39 13.66
N ASP A 429 76.88 -73.93 12.61
CA ASP A 429 77.10 -75.29 12.13
C ASP A 429 78.49 -75.45 11.49
N LEU A 430 78.96 -74.45 10.74
CA LEU A 430 80.34 -74.39 10.23
C LEU A 430 81.35 -74.42 11.37
N LEU A 431 81.12 -73.66 12.45
CA LEU A 431 81.97 -73.68 13.64
C LEU A 431 81.90 -75.02 14.40
N ARG A 432 80.73 -75.67 14.46
CA ARG A 432 80.58 -77.02 15.04
C ARG A 432 81.37 -78.06 14.22
N TYR A 433 81.23 -78.04 12.90
CA TYR A 433 81.99 -78.90 11.98
C TYR A 433 83.51 -78.66 12.09
N GLN A 434 83.96 -77.40 12.14
CA GLN A 434 85.39 -77.08 12.31
C GLN A 434 85.95 -77.60 13.64
N ARG A 435 85.19 -77.48 14.75
CA ARG A 435 85.58 -78.07 16.04
C ARG A 435 85.68 -79.59 15.96
N GLN A 436 84.70 -80.26 15.35
CA GLN A 436 84.66 -81.71 15.20
C GLN A 436 85.81 -82.23 14.29
N LYS A 437 86.12 -81.52 13.20
CA LYS A 437 87.26 -81.81 12.30
C LYS A 437 88.61 -81.58 12.99
N ARG A 438 88.75 -80.55 13.82
CA ARG A 438 89.97 -80.35 14.64
C ARG A 438 90.13 -81.46 15.67
N ALA A 439 89.06 -81.85 16.36
CA ALA A 439 89.09 -82.93 17.35
C ALA A 439 89.49 -84.28 16.73
N SER A 440 88.92 -84.65 15.58
CA SER A 440 89.28 -85.91 14.91
C SER A 440 90.75 -85.93 14.44
N VAL A 441 91.26 -84.82 13.89
CA VAL A 441 92.69 -84.70 13.53
C VAL A 441 93.61 -84.83 14.74
N VAL A 442 93.28 -84.20 15.88
CA VAL A 442 94.06 -84.33 17.12
C VAL A 442 94.07 -85.77 17.64
N ILE A 443 92.91 -86.45 17.65
CA ILE A 443 92.80 -87.86 18.06
C ILE A 443 93.61 -88.77 17.12
N GLN A 444 93.52 -88.56 15.80
CA GLN A 444 94.30 -89.31 14.82
C GLN A 444 95.81 -89.11 14.98
N ALA A 445 96.26 -87.88 15.24
CA ALA A 445 97.66 -87.56 15.50
C ALA A 445 98.17 -88.22 16.80
N ALA A 446 97.38 -88.14 17.88
CA ALA A 446 97.69 -88.79 19.16
C ALA A 446 97.80 -90.32 19.02
N TYR A 447 96.87 -90.96 18.30
CA TYR A 447 96.91 -92.39 18.02
C TYR A 447 98.13 -92.81 17.18
N ARG A 448 98.44 -92.07 16.10
CA ARG A 448 99.64 -92.31 15.27
C ARG A 448 100.92 -92.20 16.09
N GLY A 449 101.04 -91.16 16.93
CA GLY A 449 102.17 -90.98 17.84
C GLY A 449 102.29 -92.08 18.91
N MET A 450 101.16 -92.56 19.44
CA MET A 450 101.12 -93.69 20.38
C MET A 450 101.58 -95.00 19.72
N LYS A 451 101.08 -95.32 18.52
CA LYS A 451 101.48 -96.53 17.77
C LYS A 451 102.98 -96.52 17.45
N SER A 452 103.53 -95.37 17.04
CA SER A 452 104.97 -95.18 16.82
C SER A 452 105.79 -95.42 18.09
N ARG A 453 105.45 -94.76 19.21
CA ARG A 453 106.14 -94.95 20.51
C ARG A 453 106.11 -96.40 21.00
N GLN A 454 105.00 -97.12 20.78
CA GLN A 454 104.88 -98.53 21.14
C GLN A 454 105.76 -99.44 20.27
N GLN A 455 105.96 -99.10 18.99
CA GLN A 455 106.90 -99.82 18.10
C GLN A 455 108.34 -99.67 18.61
N VAL A 456 108.78 -98.43 18.89
CA VAL A 456 110.13 -98.13 19.41
C VAL A 456 110.38 -98.82 20.75
N LYS A 457 109.39 -98.83 21.66
CA LYS A 457 109.48 -99.51 22.96
C LYS A 457 109.75 -101.02 22.81
N ARG A 458 109.07 -101.70 21.87
CA ARG A 458 109.31 -103.13 21.57
C ARG A 458 110.72 -103.38 21.06
N MET A 459 111.22 -102.53 20.16
CA MET A 459 112.59 -102.65 19.61
C MET A 459 113.65 -102.50 20.71
N HIS A 460 113.50 -101.53 21.62
CA HIS A 460 114.39 -101.38 22.77
C HIS A 460 114.35 -102.60 23.71
N GLN A 461 113.16 -103.15 23.99
CA GLN A 461 113.03 -104.35 24.83
C GLN A 461 113.74 -105.56 24.21
N ALA A 462 113.65 -105.77 22.89
CA ALA A 462 114.37 -106.82 22.20
C ALA A 462 115.91 -106.63 22.28
N ALA A 463 116.40 -105.41 22.04
CA ALA A 463 117.82 -105.09 22.12
C ALA A 463 118.41 -105.39 23.51
N CYS A 464 117.71 -105.00 24.59
CA CYS A 464 118.16 -105.28 25.95
C CYS A 464 118.24 -106.79 26.28
N VAL A 465 117.35 -107.61 25.72
CA VAL A 465 117.40 -109.08 25.90
C VAL A 465 118.63 -109.68 25.21
N ILE A 466 118.91 -109.25 23.97
CA ILE A 466 120.09 -109.69 23.20
C ILE A 466 121.39 -109.30 23.91
N GLN A 467 121.52 -108.02 24.31
CA GLN A 467 122.68 -107.49 25.03
C GLN A 467 122.94 -108.23 26.35
N ARG A 468 121.87 -108.51 27.12
CA ARG A 468 121.96 -109.27 28.38
C ARG A 468 122.42 -110.70 28.15
N SER A 469 121.84 -111.38 27.16
CA SER A 469 122.20 -112.76 26.81
C SER A 469 123.68 -112.90 26.43
N TYR A 470 124.16 -112.00 25.56
CA TYR A 470 125.57 -111.95 25.15
C TYR A 470 126.52 -111.77 26.35
N LYS A 471 126.25 -110.79 27.23
CA LYS A 471 127.11 -110.54 28.40
C LYS A 471 127.17 -111.75 29.34
N THR A 472 126.05 -112.43 29.57
CA THR A 472 125.99 -113.66 30.38
C THR A 472 126.75 -114.83 29.74
N HIS A 473 126.80 -114.92 28.40
CA HIS A 473 127.62 -115.93 27.71
C HIS A 473 129.12 -115.70 27.95
N CYS A 474 129.59 -114.45 27.84
CA CYS A 474 131.01 -114.09 28.04
C CYS A 474 131.51 -114.44 29.44
N GLU A 475 130.78 -114.04 30.49
CA GLU A 475 131.15 -114.33 31.90
C GLU A 475 131.19 -115.83 32.18
N ARG A 476 130.22 -116.59 31.63
CA ARG A 476 130.16 -118.06 31.81
C ARG A 476 131.35 -118.78 31.15
N LYS A 477 131.84 -118.30 30.00
CA LYS A 477 133.03 -118.86 29.34
C LYS A 477 134.30 -118.70 30.18
N TRP A 478 134.48 -117.54 30.82
CA TRP A 478 135.62 -117.24 31.68
C TRP A 478 135.62 -118.10 32.96
N TYR A 479 134.49 -118.19 33.65
CA TYR A 479 134.34 -119.02 34.86
C TYR A 479 134.66 -120.51 34.61
N GLN A 480 134.24 -121.04 33.45
CA GLN A 480 134.47 -122.44 33.09
C GLN A 480 135.97 -122.78 32.99
N ALA A 481 136.80 -121.86 32.49
CA ALA A 481 138.25 -122.03 32.40
C ALA A 481 138.90 -122.04 33.80
N LEU A 482 138.56 -121.08 34.65
CA LEU A 482 139.11 -120.95 36.02
C LEU A 482 138.83 -122.20 36.88
N LYS A 483 137.63 -122.77 36.75
CA LYS A 483 137.24 -124.01 37.45
C LYS A 483 138.15 -125.19 37.08
N ASN A 484 138.49 -125.35 35.80
CA ASN A 484 139.27 -126.50 35.33
C ASN A 484 140.72 -126.46 35.85
N SER A 485 141.39 -125.30 35.79
CA SER A 485 142.75 -125.13 36.32
C SER A 485 142.84 -125.45 37.81
N THR A 486 141.82 -125.05 38.59
CA THR A 486 141.75 -125.26 40.03
C THR A 486 141.72 -126.75 40.42
N LEU A 487 140.99 -127.58 39.65
CA LEU A 487 140.86 -129.02 39.93
C LEU A 487 142.17 -129.79 39.74
N THR A 488 143.01 -129.39 38.78
CA THR A 488 144.31 -130.02 38.53
C THR A 488 145.27 -129.82 39.71
N ILE A 489 145.32 -128.62 40.28
CA ILE A 489 146.16 -128.29 41.45
C ILE A 489 145.71 -129.11 42.67
N GLN A 490 144.40 -129.19 42.92
CA GLN A 490 143.84 -129.92 44.07
C GLN A 490 144.14 -131.42 44.05
N ARG A 491 144.22 -132.06 42.87
CA ARG A 491 144.61 -133.48 42.75
C ARG A 491 146.05 -133.70 43.21
N ARG A 492 146.99 -132.84 42.77
CA ARG A 492 148.42 -132.99 43.07
C ARG A 492 148.73 -132.81 44.56
N TYR A 493 148.09 -131.85 45.22
CA TYR A 493 148.24 -131.60 46.66
C TYR A 493 147.76 -132.78 47.54
N ARG A 494 146.67 -133.46 47.16
CA ARG A 494 146.08 -134.55 47.96
C ARG A 494 147.02 -135.75 48.11
N ALA A 495 147.84 -136.07 47.09
CA ALA A 495 148.82 -137.16 47.16
C ALA A 495 149.90 -136.91 48.23
N THR A 496 150.44 -135.69 48.29
CA THR A 496 151.54 -135.31 49.20
C THR A 496 151.14 -135.39 50.69
N ILE A 497 149.87 -135.15 51.01
CA ILE A 497 149.37 -135.16 52.39
C ILE A 497 149.25 -136.58 52.98
N VAL A 498 149.02 -137.60 52.14
CA VAL A 498 148.88 -138.99 52.61
C VAL A 498 150.21 -139.52 53.14
N ALA A 499 151.30 -139.37 52.37
CA ALA A 499 152.63 -139.85 52.75
C ALA A 499 153.12 -139.29 54.10
N LYS A 500 152.88 -137.99 54.38
CA LYS A 500 153.26 -137.37 55.66
C LYS A 500 152.53 -137.93 56.89
N ARG A 501 151.34 -138.54 56.72
CA ARG A 501 150.55 -139.07 57.85
C ARG A 501 151.06 -140.41 58.38
N GLN A 502 151.60 -141.29 57.53
CA GLN A 502 152.13 -142.59 57.97
C GLN A 502 153.35 -142.43 58.91
N MET A 503 154.32 -141.57 58.53
CA MET A 503 155.53 -141.31 59.33
C MET A 503 155.23 -140.85 60.77
N GLN A 504 154.22 -139.99 60.95
CA GLN A 504 153.84 -139.48 62.28
C GLN A 504 153.20 -140.54 63.19
N CYS A 505 152.59 -141.59 62.63
CA CYS A 505 151.92 -142.64 63.41
C CYS A 505 152.93 -143.52 64.15
N TYR A 506 154.07 -143.82 63.51
CA TYR A 506 155.17 -144.59 64.10
C TYR A 506 155.75 -143.92 65.36
N GLN A 507 156.07 -142.62 65.29
CA GLN A 507 156.69 -141.90 66.41
C GLN A 507 155.77 -141.77 67.65
N ARG A 508 154.44 -141.72 67.47
CA ARG A 508 153.50 -141.62 68.60
C ARG A 508 153.52 -142.86 69.50
N LYS A 509 153.73 -144.06 68.95
CA LYS A 509 153.76 -145.30 69.75
C LYS A 509 154.94 -145.33 70.73
N ARG A 510 156.13 -144.84 70.32
CA ARG A 510 157.35 -144.86 71.15
C ARG A 510 157.30 -143.91 72.37
N ARG A 511 156.55 -142.81 72.29
CA ARG A 511 156.43 -141.83 73.41
C ARG A 511 155.50 -142.27 74.54
N ALA A 512 154.53 -143.15 74.28
CA ALA A 512 153.49 -143.49 75.25
C ALA A 512 154.01 -144.31 76.46
N ALA A 513 154.94 -145.23 76.23
CA ALA A 513 155.45 -146.15 77.25
C ALA A 513 156.19 -145.45 78.41
N VAL A 514 156.97 -144.42 78.10
CA VAL A 514 157.84 -143.72 79.09
C VAL A 514 157.03 -142.82 80.03
N LEU A 515 155.92 -142.23 79.56
CA LEU A 515 155.17 -141.24 80.32
C LEU A 515 154.41 -141.84 81.52
N LEU A 516 153.98 -143.10 81.42
CA LEU A 516 153.16 -143.76 82.43
C LEU A 516 153.92 -143.98 83.76
N GLN A 517 155.24 -144.17 83.70
CA GLN A 517 156.09 -144.50 84.84
C GLN A 517 156.29 -143.32 85.82
N ALA A 518 156.08 -142.08 85.37
CA ALA A 518 156.35 -140.88 86.17
C ALA A 518 155.16 -140.43 87.05
N VAL A 519 153.92 -140.56 86.56
CA VAL A 519 152.74 -139.90 87.15
C VAL A 519 152.37 -140.44 88.54
N PHE A 520 152.55 -141.74 88.77
CA PHE A 520 152.11 -142.44 89.99
C PHE A 520 152.72 -141.86 91.28
N ARG A 521 153.98 -141.39 91.23
CA ARG A 521 154.68 -140.82 92.40
C ARG A 521 154.14 -139.46 92.84
N GLY A 522 153.48 -138.71 91.95
CA GLY A 522 153.07 -137.31 92.19
C GLY A 522 151.67 -137.10 92.79
N HIS A 523 150.87 -138.16 92.98
CA HIS A 523 149.48 -138.04 93.45
C HIS A 523 149.36 -138.02 94.99
N ARG A 524 150.17 -138.84 95.68
CA ARG A 524 150.04 -139.14 97.12
C ARG A 524 150.13 -137.92 98.04
N ALA A 525 150.92 -136.91 97.69
CA ALA A 525 151.23 -135.77 98.58
C ALA A 525 150.16 -134.66 98.62
N ARG A 526 149.17 -134.64 97.71
CA ARG A 526 148.21 -133.51 97.58
C ARG A 526 146.83 -133.75 98.20
N LYS A 527 146.65 -134.86 98.92
CA LYS A 527 145.37 -135.26 99.54
C LYS A 527 145.14 -134.64 100.94
N GLU A 528 146.20 -134.27 101.64
CA GLU A 528 146.18 -133.91 103.06
C GLU A 528 145.57 -132.52 103.34
N LEU A 529 145.97 -131.51 102.55
CA LEU A 529 145.78 -130.09 102.89
C LEU A 529 144.34 -129.58 102.68
N ALA A 530 143.58 -130.21 101.77
CA ALA A 530 142.30 -129.68 101.29
C ALA A 530 141.12 -129.78 102.28
N ASN A 531 141.25 -130.56 103.36
CA ASN A 531 140.12 -130.85 104.25
C ASN A 531 139.86 -129.79 105.33
N ARG A 532 140.86 -128.96 105.70
CA ARG A 532 140.75 -128.06 106.87
C ARG A 532 139.95 -126.77 106.63
N THR A 533 139.73 -126.35 105.39
CA THR A 533 139.15 -125.02 105.07
C THR A 533 137.64 -125.00 104.83
N LYS A 534 136.93 -126.13 104.95
CA LYS A 534 135.55 -126.29 104.45
C LYS A 534 134.43 -125.87 105.41
N ALA A 535 134.72 -125.62 106.69
CA ALA A 535 133.68 -125.57 107.75
C ALA A 535 132.99 -124.19 107.95
N ALA A 536 133.73 -123.08 107.93
CA ALA A 536 133.27 -121.82 108.52
C ALA A 536 132.24 -121.02 107.70
N LEU A 537 132.16 -121.23 106.39
CA LEU A 537 131.57 -120.25 105.44
C LEU A 537 130.04 -120.43 105.20
N VAL A 538 129.40 -121.43 105.80
CA VAL A 538 128.04 -121.87 105.43
C VAL A 538 126.92 -121.18 106.22
N ILE A 539 127.21 -120.62 107.41
CA ILE A 539 126.18 -120.22 108.39
C ILE A 539 125.52 -118.86 108.08
N GLN A 540 126.22 -117.91 107.43
CA GLN A 540 125.83 -116.49 107.44
C GLN A 540 124.93 -116.01 106.29
N SER A 541 124.77 -116.78 105.20
CA SER A 541 124.23 -116.25 103.93
C SER A 541 122.70 -116.33 103.78
N ASN A 542 122.04 -117.32 104.38
CA ASN A 542 120.63 -117.65 104.06
C ASN A 542 119.59 -116.62 104.52
N PHE A 543 119.86 -115.82 105.56
CA PHE A 543 118.85 -114.94 106.17
C PHE A 543 118.42 -113.76 105.27
N ARG A 544 119.29 -113.27 104.37
CA ARG A 544 119.03 -112.02 103.64
C ARG A 544 118.09 -112.16 102.44
N ARG A 545 117.80 -113.39 101.97
CA ARG A 545 117.02 -113.62 100.72
C ARG A 545 115.50 -113.43 100.89
N TYR A 546 114.98 -113.50 102.11
CA TYR A 546 113.53 -113.59 102.36
C TYR A 546 112.76 -112.24 102.31
N ARG A 547 113.44 -111.09 102.45
CA ARG A 547 112.77 -109.86 102.91
C ARG A 547 112.08 -108.98 101.85
N GLU A 548 112.54 -108.99 100.60
CA GLU A 548 112.11 -107.99 99.60
C GLU A 548 111.18 -108.52 98.50
N GLU A 549 111.02 -109.85 98.37
CA GLU A 549 110.18 -110.47 97.33
C GLU A 549 108.66 -110.23 97.54
N MET A 550 108.24 -109.87 98.76
CA MET A 550 106.85 -109.58 99.11
C MET A 550 106.33 -108.22 98.63
N LYS A 551 107.18 -107.18 98.51
CA LYS A 551 106.70 -105.80 98.27
C LYS A 551 106.23 -105.53 96.84
N TYR A 552 106.88 -106.16 95.86
CA TYR A 552 106.67 -105.84 94.44
C TYR A 552 105.34 -106.38 93.87
N GLN A 553 104.78 -107.45 94.45
CA GLN A 553 103.53 -108.05 93.96
C GLN A 553 102.30 -107.18 94.24
N ALA A 554 102.31 -106.38 95.31
CA ALA A 554 101.15 -105.58 95.75
C ALA A 554 100.75 -104.48 94.75
N LEU A 555 101.72 -103.74 94.19
CA LEU A 555 101.48 -102.62 93.28
C LEU A 555 100.85 -103.03 91.93
N ARG A 556 101.03 -104.29 91.53
CA ARG A 556 100.55 -104.82 90.23
C ARG A 556 99.04 -105.08 90.19
N LEU A 557 98.37 -105.16 91.34
CA LEU A 557 96.95 -105.56 91.46
C LEU A 557 95.96 -104.38 91.45
N ALA A 558 96.34 -103.21 91.98
CA ALA A 558 95.39 -102.12 92.25
C ALA A 558 94.83 -101.43 90.97
N ALA A 559 95.70 -101.07 90.02
CA ALA A 559 95.31 -100.24 88.87
C ALA A 559 94.46 -100.98 87.81
N VAL A 560 94.54 -102.33 87.76
CA VAL A 560 93.97 -103.15 86.67
C VAL A 560 92.45 -103.37 86.81
N ILE A 561 91.88 -103.11 87.99
CA ILE A 561 90.50 -103.49 88.32
C ILE A 561 89.48 -102.37 88.07
N ILE A 562 89.76 -101.12 88.46
CA ILE A 562 88.73 -100.08 88.59
C ILE A 562 88.21 -99.53 87.24
N GLN A 563 89.07 -99.31 86.24
CA GLN A 563 88.62 -98.76 84.93
C GLN A 563 88.41 -99.81 83.82
N ARG A 564 88.55 -101.10 84.14
CA ARG A 564 88.19 -102.23 83.26
C ARG A 564 86.70 -102.26 82.88
N ARG A 565 85.84 -101.52 83.61
CA ARG A 565 84.37 -101.52 83.46
C ARG A 565 83.84 -100.51 82.43
N TYR A 566 84.47 -99.34 82.26
CA TYR A 566 83.92 -98.25 81.41
C TYR A 566 83.99 -98.58 79.91
N ARG A 567 85.12 -99.12 79.43
CA ARG A 567 85.33 -99.40 78.00
C ARG A 567 84.58 -100.63 77.47
N ALA A 568 83.90 -101.39 78.34
CA ALA A 568 83.12 -102.57 77.97
C ALA A 568 81.69 -102.23 77.45
N LEU A 569 81.14 -101.06 77.79
CA LEU A 569 79.71 -100.79 77.57
C LEU A 569 79.36 -100.34 76.14
N VAL A 570 80.24 -99.59 75.47
CA VAL A 570 79.90 -98.82 74.25
C VAL A 570 80.22 -99.56 72.95
N THR A 571 81.22 -100.44 72.93
CA THR A 571 81.57 -101.25 71.74
C THR A 571 80.44 -102.18 71.33
N GLY A 572 79.68 -102.71 72.31
CA GLY A 572 78.47 -103.49 72.07
C GLY A 572 77.29 -102.73 71.44
N HIS A 573 77.41 -101.41 71.25
CA HIS A 573 76.31 -100.56 70.76
C HIS A 573 76.37 -100.26 69.25
N LYS A 574 77.56 -100.19 68.65
CA LYS A 574 77.73 -99.92 67.20
C LYS A 574 77.64 -101.18 66.33
N ALA A 575 77.99 -102.36 66.85
CA ALA A 575 77.88 -103.62 66.11
C ALA A 575 76.41 -104.05 65.86
N ARG A 576 75.55 -103.93 66.89
CA ARG A 576 74.14 -104.38 66.81
C ARG A 576 73.25 -103.53 65.91
N GLN A 577 73.64 -102.29 65.58
CA GLN A 577 72.83 -101.36 64.81
C GLN A 577 72.75 -101.71 63.30
N ARG A 578 73.70 -102.51 62.77
CA ARG A 578 73.77 -102.82 61.33
C ARG A 578 72.94 -104.04 60.93
N LEU A 579 72.89 -105.09 61.76
CA LEU A 579 72.10 -106.31 61.49
C LEU A 579 70.59 -106.12 61.78
N SER A 580 70.24 -105.31 62.79
CA SER A 580 68.85 -105.02 63.15
C SER A 580 68.06 -104.33 62.02
N ARG A 581 68.71 -103.56 61.14
CA ARG A 581 68.04 -102.88 60.01
C ARG A 581 67.50 -103.83 58.93
N MET A 582 68.13 -104.99 58.70
CA MET A 582 67.67 -105.94 57.67
C MET A 582 66.45 -106.74 58.15
N HIS A 583 66.47 -107.26 59.39
CA HIS A 583 65.29 -107.93 59.95
C HIS A 583 64.11 -106.96 60.15
N ARG A 584 64.38 -105.72 60.56
CA ARG A 584 63.35 -104.68 60.70
C ARG A 584 62.72 -104.27 59.35
N ALA A 585 63.31 -104.60 58.20
CA ALA A 585 62.66 -104.38 56.89
C ALA A 585 61.45 -105.32 56.70
N ALA A 586 61.62 -106.63 56.94
CA ALA A 586 60.52 -107.60 56.81
C ALA A 586 59.42 -107.37 57.85
N THR A 587 59.79 -107.19 59.13
CA THR A 587 58.80 -107.03 60.21
C THR A 587 58.06 -105.70 60.13
N VAL A 588 58.66 -104.61 59.63
CA VAL A 588 57.95 -103.32 59.44
C VAL A 588 56.97 -103.39 58.27
N ILE A 589 57.23 -104.16 57.21
CA ILE A 589 56.25 -104.38 56.12
C ILE A 589 55.00 -105.08 56.67
N GLN A 590 55.14 -106.11 57.49
CA GLN A 590 54.02 -106.83 58.09
C GLN A 590 53.33 -106.05 59.23
N ALA A 591 54.09 -105.32 60.06
CA ALA A 591 53.53 -104.49 61.14
C ALA A 591 52.80 -103.25 60.60
N ASN A 592 53.31 -102.60 59.55
CA ASN A 592 52.61 -101.48 58.92
C ASN A 592 51.30 -101.92 58.28
N PHE A 593 51.18 -103.14 57.75
CA PHE A 593 49.89 -103.65 57.25
C PHE A 593 48.84 -103.78 58.36
N ARG A 594 49.21 -104.30 59.54
CA ARG A 594 48.28 -104.38 60.69
C ARG A 594 47.95 -102.99 61.26
N LYS A 595 48.95 -102.12 61.44
CA LYS A 595 48.70 -100.72 61.84
C LYS A 595 47.82 -99.98 60.84
N HIS A 596 48.05 -100.11 59.54
CA HIS A 596 47.23 -99.48 58.50
C HIS A 596 45.79 -100.05 58.46
N LYS A 597 45.57 -101.32 58.85
CA LYS A 597 44.23 -101.91 58.97
C LYS A 597 43.46 -101.31 60.14
N GLU A 598 44.04 -101.22 61.33
CA GLU A 598 43.40 -100.62 62.51
C GLU A 598 43.27 -99.10 62.40
N GLU A 599 44.29 -98.41 61.89
CA GLU A 599 44.23 -96.97 61.64
C GLU A 599 43.20 -96.62 60.53
N SER A 600 42.89 -97.56 59.63
CA SER A 600 41.75 -97.44 58.70
C SER A 600 40.39 -97.68 59.38
N VAL A 601 40.30 -98.55 60.39
CA VAL A 601 39.07 -98.75 61.18
C VAL A 601 38.83 -97.52 62.07
N PHE A 602 39.84 -97.02 62.77
CA PHE A 602 39.72 -95.79 63.57
C PHE A 602 39.41 -94.56 62.70
N LYS A 603 40.01 -94.44 61.50
CA LYS A 603 39.63 -93.38 60.55
C LYS A 603 38.21 -93.57 60.01
N LYS A 604 37.72 -94.79 59.79
CA LYS A 604 36.31 -95.05 59.42
C LYS A 604 35.33 -94.76 60.56
N GLN A 605 35.66 -95.10 61.81
CA GLN A 605 34.83 -94.76 62.98
C GLN A 605 34.84 -93.26 63.26
N ARG A 606 35.98 -92.57 63.17
CA ARG A 606 36.04 -91.10 63.32
C ARG A 606 35.36 -90.37 62.17
N TRP A 607 35.44 -90.90 60.95
CA TRP A 607 34.66 -90.41 59.80
C TRP A 607 33.17 -90.63 60.02
N ALA A 608 32.74 -91.82 60.48
CA ALA A 608 31.34 -92.10 60.82
C ALA A 608 30.81 -91.22 61.97
N ALA A 609 31.60 -90.95 63.01
CA ALA A 609 31.23 -90.05 64.09
C ALA A 609 31.05 -88.60 63.59
N CYS A 610 31.99 -88.09 62.78
CA CYS A 610 31.81 -86.81 62.10
C CYS A 610 30.58 -86.82 61.17
N LEU A 611 30.36 -87.91 60.42
CA LEU A 611 29.23 -88.05 59.50
C LEU A 611 27.90 -88.07 60.25
N ILE A 612 27.79 -88.72 61.41
CA ILE A 612 26.60 -88.73 62.27
C ILE A 612 26.36 -87.35 62.87
N GLN A 613 27.39 -86.68 63.40
CA GLN A 613 27.25 -85.31 63.92
C GLN A 613 26.88 -84.31 62.82
N GLN A 614 27.44 -84.45 61.62
CA GLN A 614 27.14 -83.62 60.47
C GLN A 614 25.73 -83.92 59.91
N LYS A 615 25.32 -85.20 59.86
CA LYS A 615 23.99 -85.62 59.39
C LYS A 615 22.89 -85.24 60.39
N PHE A 616 23.10 -85.36 61.71
CA PHE A 616 22.17 -84.85 62.72
C PHE A 616 22.01 -83.32 62.63
N ARG A 617 23.12 -82.57 62.46
CA ARG A 617 23.10 -81.11 62.22
C ARG A 617 22.61 -80.71 60.83
N ALA A 618 22.52 -81.64 59.88
CA ALA A 618 21.87 -81.45 58.58
C ALA A 618 20.38 -81.81 58.64
N GLN A 619 19.98 -82.81 59.42
CA GLN A 619 18.61 -83.32 59.48
C GLN A 619 17.73 -82.49 60.44
N ARG A 620 18.30 -81.89 61.50
CA ARG A 620 17.66 -80.76 62.20
C ARG A 620 17.50 -79.53 61.30
N ARG A 621 18.46 -79.25 60.40
CA ARG A 621 18.33 -78.17 59.41
C ARG A 621 17.26 -78.48 58.37
N MET A 622 17.26 -79.67 57.79
CA MET A 622 16.26 -80.13 56.83
C MET A 622 14.85 -80.15 57.42
N LYS A 623 14.68 -80.55 58.70
CA LYS A 623 13.35 -80.50 59.34
C LYS A 623 12.90 -79.05 59.61
N PHE A 624 13.82 -78.16 60.01
CA PHE A 624 13.55 -76.72 60.15
C PHE A 624 13.30 -76.02 58.80
N GLU A 625 13.99 -76.43 57.73
CA GLU A 625 13.76 -75.96 56.37
C GLU A 625 12.47 -76.53 55.78
N MET A 626 12.06 -77.76 56.10
CA MET A 626 10.75 -78.31 55.70
C MET A 626 9.60 -77.63 56.43
N ASP A 627 9.72 -77.34 57.73
CA ASP A 627 8.75 -76.52 58.48
C ASP A 627 8.64 -75.10 57.91
N ASN A 628 9.79 -74.47 57.62
CA ASN A 628 9.82 -73.16 56.96
C ASN A 628 9.29 -73.23 55.52
N TYR A 629 9.55 -74.29 54.77
CA TYR A 629 9.07 -74.48 53.40
C TYR A 629 7.57 -74.73 53.36
N GLN A 630 7.02 -75.48 54.33
CA GLN A 630 5.57 -75.69 54.43
C GLN A 630 4.85 -74.41 54.90
N LYS A 631 5.38 -73.69 55.91
CA LYS A 631 4.88 -72.37 56.32
C LYS A 631 5.02 -71.33 55.20
N GLN A 632 6.11 -71.36 54.43
CA GLN A 632 6.27 -70.56 53.21
C GLN A 632 5.29 -70.99 52.13
N LYS A 633 4.99 -72.28 51.96
CA LYS A 633 4.04 -72.79 50.94
C LYS A 633 2.60 -72.40 51.26
N GLU A 634 2.19 -72.47 52.53
CA GLU A 634 0.89 -72.00 53.01
C GLU A 634 0.78 -70.47 52.92
N ALA A 635 1.80 -69.74 53.41
CA ALA A 635 1.90 -68.30 53.21
C ALA A 635 1.93 -67.92 51.72
N VAL A 636 2.54 -68.73 50.85
CA VAL A 636 2.56 -68.53 49.39
C VAL A 636 1.22 -68.88 48.75
N VAL A 637 0.41 -69.82 49.27
CA VAL A 637 -0.96 -70.03 48.77
C VAL A 637 -1.86 -68.86 49.16
N VAL A 638 -1.79 -68.38 50.42
CA VAL A 638 -2.53 -67.18 50.87
C VAL A 638 -2.05 -65.94 50.14
N LEU A 639 -0.73 -65.74 49.99
CA LEU A 639 -0.16 -64.67 49.17
C LEU A 639 -0.49 -64.84 47.69
N GLN A 640 -0.61 -66.04 47.13
CA GLN A 640 -1.04 -66.23 45.73
C GLN A 640 -2.53 -65.91 45.56
N ALA A 641 -3.40 -66.25 46.51
CA ALA A 641 -4.80 -65.85 46.49
C ALA A 641 -4.94 -64.32 46.60
N ALA A 642 -4.29 -63.72 47.61
CA ALA A 642 -4.24 -62.28 47.81
C ALA A 642 -3.60 -61.55 46.61
N TYR A 643 -2.50 -62.05 46.06
CA TYR A 643 -1.81 -61.51 44.88
C TYR A 643 -2.57 -61.77 43.59
N ARG A 644 -3.42 -62.79 43.47
CA ARG A 644 -4.35 -62.95 42.34
C ARG A 644 -5.49 -61.92 42.43
N GLY A 645 -6.11 -61.76 43.61
CA GLY A 645 -7.13 -60.73 43.85
C GLY A 645 -6.59 -59.29 43.77
N LEU A 646 -5.32 -59.08 44.13
CA LEU A 646 -4.60 -57.82 44.04
C LEU A 646 -4.02 -57.61 42.63
N LYS A 647 -3.63 -58.66 41.89
CA LYS A 647 -3.35 -58.58 40.44
C LYS A 647 -4.61 -58.27 39.65
N ALA A 648 -5.78 -58.80 40.01
CA ALA A 648 -7.04 -58.48 39.32
C ALA A 648 -7.38 -57.00 39.55
N ARG A 649 -7.42 -56.55 40.81
CA ARG A 649 -7.69 -55.14 41.15
C ARG A 649 -6.59 -54.19 40.68
N GLN A 650 -5.31 -54.59 40.69
CA GLN A 650 -4.25 -53.84 40.02
C GLN A 650 -4.29 -53.96 38.49
N SER A 651 -4.84 -55.00 37.88
CA SER A 651 -4.98 -55.08 36.42
C SER A 651 -6.01 -54.05 35.98
N VAL A 652 -7.18 -54.00 36.63
CA VAL A 652 -8.19 -52.95 36.39
C VAL A 652 -7.63 -51.56 36.70
N LYS A 653 -6.97 -51.35 37.86
CA LYS A 653 -6.32 -50.05 38.15
C LYS A 653 -5.14 -49.73 37.22
N ARG A 654 -4.43 -50.70 36.65
CA ARG A 654 -3.37 -50.52 35.64
C ARG A 654 -3.94 -50.37 34.24
N MET A 655 -5.13 -50.87 33.93
CA MET A 655 -5.84 -50.62 32.67
C MET A 655 -6.46 -49.23 32.69
N HIS A 656 -7.08 -48.79 33.79
CA HIS A 656 -7.47 -47.39 33.95
C HIS A 656 -6.25 -46.46 34.02
N LYS A 657 -5.22 -46.75 34.84
CA LYS A 657 -3.99 -45.93 34.80
C LYS A 657 -3.28 -46.02 33.45
N ALA A 658 -3.27 -47.13 32.72
CA ALA A 658 -2.66 -47.18 31.38
C ALA A 658 -3.53 -46.49 30.33
N ALA A 659 -4.87 -46.50 30.43
CA ALA A 659 -5.72 -45.69 29.57
C ALA A 659 -5.50 -44.20 29.85
N SER A 660 -5.55 -43.77 31.11
CA SER A 660 -5.28 -42.38 31.50
C SER A 660 -3.84 -41.97 31.24
N VAL A 661 -2.85 -42.83 31.45
CA VAL A 661 -1.42 -42.57 31.17
C VAL A 661 -1.12 -42.71 29.67
N VAL A 662 -1.81 -43.52 28.87
CA VAL A 662 -1.66 -43.49 27.39
C VAL A 662 -2.36 -42.26 26.83
N GLN A 663 -3.53 -41.85 27.32
CA GLN A 663 -4.17 -40.59 26.94
C GLN A 663 -3.35 -39.37 27.37
N LEU A 664 -2.80 -39.37 28.60
CA LEU A 664 -1.96 -38.29 29.12
C LEU A 664 -0.54 -38.32 28.52
N THR A 665 0.08 -39.48 28.31
CA THR A 665 1.36 -39.59 27.59
C THR A 665 1.20 -39.43 26.10
N TYR A 666 0.02 -39.62 25.49
CA TYR A 666 -0.24 -39.24 24.11
C TYR A 666 -0.52 -37.75 23.98
N LYS A 667 -1.30 -37.13 24.89
CA LYS A 667 -1.42 -35.66 24.97
C LYS A 667 -0.06 -35.02 25.22
N THR A 668 0.68 -35.48 26.22
CA THR A 668 2.02 -34.95 26.53
C THR A 668 3.10 -35.44 25.57
N TYR A 669 2.96 -36.54 24.82
CA TYR A 669 3.82 -36.87 23.67
C TYR A 669 3.52 -35.97 22.50
N CYS A 670 2.25 -35.68 22.18
CA CYS A 670 1.89 -34.72 21.14
C CYS A 670 2.30 -33.29 21.52
N GLN A 671 2.14 -32.88 22.78
CA GLN A 671 2.64 -31.61 23.30
C GLN A 671 4.17 -31.60 23.41
N ARG A 672 4.84 -32.69 23.81
CA ARG A 672 6.31 -32.80 23.87
C ARG A 672 6.93 -33.01 22.49
N LYS A 673 6.20 -33.51 21.49
CA LYS A 673 6.59 -33.58 20.07
C LYS A 673 6.38 -32.23 19.40
N LYS A 674 5.30 -31.50 19.72
CA LYS A 674 5.13 -30.08 19.35
C LYS A 674 6.17 -29.19 20.04
N TYR A 675 6.44 -29.38 21.33
CA TYR A 675 7.45 -28.64 22.10
C TYR A 675 8.87 -29.06 21.72
N LEU A 676 9.16 -30.32 21.39
CA LEU A 676 10.47 -30.71 20.85
C LEU A 676 10.60 -30.32 19.37
N ALA A 677 9.53 -30.18 18.59
CA ALA A 677 9.58 -29.58 17.26
C ALA A 677 9.77 -28.06 17.34
N LEU A 678 9.11 -27.37 18.27
CA LEU A 678 9.32 -25.95 18.57
C LEU A 678 10.69 -25.71 19.19
N LYS A 679 11.16 -26.55 20.11
CA LYS A 679 12.51 -26.48 20.70
C LYS A 679 13.57 -26.90 19.71
N ALA A 680 13.32 -27.86 18.82
CA ALA A 680 14.24 -28.16 17.73
C ALA A 680 14.20 -27.09 16.64
N ALA A 681 13.07 -26.41 16.40
CA ALA A 681 12.99 -25.26 15.50
C ALA A 681 13.65 -24.02 16.11
N VAL A 682 13.46 -23.74 17.40
CA VAL A 682 14.11 -22.66 18.15
C VAL A 682 15.58 -22.97 18.34
N VAL A 683 15.99 -24.20 18.66
CA VAL A 683 17.41 -24.60 18.71
C VAL A 683 17.99 -24.71 17.29
N ALA A 684 17.22 -24.98 16.24
CA ALA A 684 17.70 -24.86 14.86
C ALA A 684 17.78 -23.40 14.41
N ILE A 685 16.90 -22.52 14.85
CA ILE A 685 16.96 -21.07 14.58
C ILE A 685 18.08 -20.44 15.39
N GLN A 686 18.27 -20.80 16.66
CA GLN A 686 19.39 -20.39 17.49
C GLN A 686 20.70 -21.01 17.00
N LYS A 687 20.76 -22.29 16.62
CA LYS A 687 21.96 -22.87 15.98
C LYS A 687 22.18 -22.32 14.59
N ARG A 688 21.16 -21.89 13.84
CA ARG A 688 21.32 -21.26 12.53
C ARG A 688 21.64 -19.78 12.65
N TYR A 689 21.21 -19.09 13.71
CA TYR A 689 21.59 -17.72 14.03
C TYR A 689 22.97 -17.66 14.68
N GLN A 690 23.34 -18.63 15.51
CA GLN A 690 24.69 -18.84 16.01
C GLN A 690 25.60 -19.40 14.91
N PHE A 691 25.12 -20.23 13.98
CA PHE A 691 25.91 -20.65 12.81
C PHE A 691 26.02 -19.53 11.80
N GLU A 692 25.00 -18.70 11.55
CA GLU A 692 25.15 -17.51 10.72
C GLU A 692 26.04 -16.48 11.44
N ARG A 693 25.90 -16.22 12.75
CA ARG A 693 26.88 -15.39 13.50
C ARG A 693 28.28 -15.99 13.55
N MET A 694 28.45 -17.31 13.67
CA MET A 694 29.76 -17.97 13.62
C MET A 694 30.28 -18.13 12.20
N ARG A 695 29.43 -18.06 11.16
CA ARG A 695 29.79 -18.03 9.75
C ARG A 695 30.09 -16.62 9.29
N GLU A 696 29.42 -15.61 9.80
CA GLU A 696 29.74 -14.19 9.66
C GLU A 696 31.02 -13.91 10.45
N ALA A 697 31.15 -14.35 11.70
CA ALA A 697 32.40 -14.26 12.43
C ALA A 697 33.51 -15.11 11.80
N ALA A 698 33.26 -16.30 11.28
CA ALA A 698 34.27 -17.08 10.56
C ALA A 698 34.56 -16.55 9.16
N LEU A 699 33.62 -15.91 8.46
CA LEU A 699 33.88 -15.20 7.21
C LEU A 699 34.57 -13.87 7.48
N PHE A 700 34.32 -13.22 8.61
CA PHE A 700 35.00 -12.01 9.06
C PHE A 700 36.39 -12.34 9.59
N ILE A 701 36.59 -13.46 10.29
CA ILE A 701 37.90 -13.98 10.70
C ILE A 701 38.64 -14.59 9.51
N GLN A 702 37.97 -15.23 8.54
CA GLN A 702 38.62 -15.68 7.30
C GLN A 702 38.86 -14.54 6.31
N ALA A 703 38.07 -13.46 6.30
CA ALA A 703 38.34 -12.25 5.51
C ALA A 703 39.32 -11.31 6.22
N ALA A 704 39.36 -11.30 7.54
CA ALA A 704 40.41 -10.66 8.33
C ALA A 704 41.70 -11.46 8.17
N TYR A 705 41.70 -12.79 8.32
CA TYR A 705 42.89 -13.63 8.14
C TYR A 705 43.34 -13.74 6.69
N ARG A 706 42.45 -13.93 5.71
CA ARG A 706 42.83 -13.76 4.29
C ARG A 706 43.25 -12.32 4.03
N GLY A 707 42.61 -11.34 4.64
CA GLY A 707 42.99 -9.93 4.55
C GLY A 707 44.21 -9.54 5.40
N LEU A 708 44.77 -10.42 6.23
CA LEU A 708 45.94 -10.19 7.09
C LEU A 708 47.11 -11.02 6.56
N LYS A 709 46.84 -12.21 6.02
CA LYS A 709 47.71 -12.90 5.06
C LYS A 709 47.92 -12.02 3.83
N VAL A 710 46.86 -11.56 3.15
CA VAL A 710 46.96 -10.59 2.05
C VAL A 710 47.50 -9.25 2.54
N ARG A 711 47.20 -8.71 3.74
CA ARG A 711 47.93 -7.51 4.22
C ARG A 711 49.38 -7.78 4.62
N LYS A 712 49.81 -9.02 4.87
CA LYS A 712 51.20 -9.37 5.17
C LYS A 712 51.99 -9.64 3.89
N GLU A 713 51.39 -10.36 2.93
CA GLU A 713 51.86 -10.51 1.56
C GLU A 713 51.90 -9.15 0.85
N VAL A 714 50.83 -8.34 0.92
CA VAL A 714 50.80 -6.95 0.40
C VAL A 714 51.59 -5.99 1.28
N SER A 715 51.97 -6.31 2.52
CA SER A 715 52.96 -5.53 3.30
C SER A 715 54.38 -5.87 2.89
N GLN A 716 54.67 -7.14 2.58
CA GLN A 716 55.96 -7.56 2.00
C GLN A 716 56.11 -7.04 0.57
N SER A 717 55.05 -7.13 -0.24
CA SER A 717 54.97 -6.48 -1.55
C SER A 717 54.89 -4.95 -1.44
N HIS A 718 54.34 -4.35 -0.39
CA HIS A 718 54.49 -2.90 -0.14
C HIS A 718 55.90 -2.56 0.27
N HIS A 719 56.62 -3.40 1.02
CA HIS A 719 57.99 -3.10 1.42
C HIS A 719 58.91 -3.14 0.19
N ALA A 720 58.80 -4.20 -0.63
CA ALA A 720 59.43 -4.27 -1.94
C ALA A 720 58.98 -3.11 -2.86
N ALA A 721 57.68 -2.82 -2.92
CA ALA A 721 57.18 -1.68 -3.69
C ALA A 721 57.52 -0.32 -3.08
N THR A 722 57.90 -0.19 -1.80
CA THR A 722 58.33 1.07 -1.17
C THR A 722 59.79 1.36 -1.52
N VAL A 723 60.61 0.32 -1.65
CA VAL A 723 61.96 0.39 -2.24
C VAL A 723 61.88 0.77 -3.73
N ILE A 724 60.82 0.38 -4.45
CA ILE A 724 60.59 0.79 -5.86
C ILE A 724 59.90 2.18 -5.94
N GLN A 725 58.99 2.51 -5.02
CA GLN A 725 58.25 3.78 -4.97
C GLN A 725 59.06 4.93 -4.40
N SER A 726 60.15 4.67 -3.66
CA SER A 726 61.12 5.72 -3.29
C SER A 726 61.75 6.33 -4.54
N ALA A 727 62.10 5.51 -5.54
CA ALA A 727 62.52 5.95 -6.87
C ALA A 727 61.37 6.56 -7.69
N PHE A 728 60.11 6.20 -7.40
CA PHE A 728 58.92 6.70 -8.09
C PHE A 728 58.16 7.82 -7.35
N ARG A 729 58.81 8.58 -6.44
CA ARG A 729 58.22 9.72 -5.70
C ARG A 729 57.87 10.96 -6.55
N ARG A 730 57.60 10.79 -7.85
CA ARG A 730 57.21 11.86 -8.78
C ARG A 730 55.95 11.47 -9.57
N HIS A 731 54.78 11.51 -8.91
CA HIS A 731 53.57 12.27 -9.35
C HIS A 731 52.22 11.84 -8.71
N LYS A 732 51.54 12.82 -8.09
CA LYS A 732 50.15 13.22 -8.41
C LYS A 732 48.97 12.21 -8.25
N HIS A 733 48.90 11.42 -7.17
CA HIS A 733 47.76 10.51 -6.93
C HIS A 733 46.80 10.81 -5.75
N GLU A 734 47.15 11.67 -4.78
CA GLU A 734 46.29 11.92 -3.59
C GLU A 734 44.90 12.49 -3.91
N VAL A 735 44.81 13.41 -4.88
CA VAL A 735 43.55 14.06 -5.28
C VAL A 735 42.50 13.03 -5.72
N VAL A 736 42.93 11.93 -6.34
CA VAL A 736 42.04 10.89 -6.89
C VAL A 736 41.31 10.15 -5.78
N TYR A 737 41.97 9.81 -4.68
CA TYR A 737 41.34 9.10 -3.55
C TYR A 737 40.29 9.97 -2.85
N GLN A 738 40.58 11.26 -2.62
CA GLN A 738 39.59 12.18 -2.07
C GLN A 738 38.38 12.36 -3.00
N ALA A 739 38.61 12.50 -4.32
CA ALA A 739 37.52 12.60 -5.31
C ALA A 739 36.66 11.33 -5.35
N LEU A 740 37.27 10.14 -5.31
CA LEU A 740 36.57 8.86 -5.27
C LEU A 740 35.69 8.72 -4.02
N TRP A 741 36.19 9.13 -2.85
CA TRP A 741 35.45 9.05 -1.59
C TRP A 741 34.32 10.09 -1.49
N ARG A 742 34.57 11.35 -1.87
CA ARG A 742 33.51 12.38 -1.99
C ARG A 742 32.42 11.91 -2.95
N GLY A 743 32.81 11.32 -4.09
CA GLY A 743 31.89 10.69 -5.03
C GLY A 743 31.12 9.49 -4.43
N TYR A 744 31.75 8.65 -3.62
CA TYR A 744 31.09 7.52 -2.95
C TYR A 744 30.04 8.01 -1.94
N ARG A 745 30.41 8.94 -1.06
CA ARG A 745 29.51 9.53 -0.06
C ARG A 745 28.32 10.24 -0.73
N SER A 746 28.55 10.98 -1.82
CA SER A 746 27.47 11.59 -2.61
C SER A 746 26.52 10.56 -3.25
N ARG A 747 27.04 9.43 -3.76
CA ARG A 747 26.20 8.32 -4.26
C ARG A 747 25.35 7.71 -3.14
N CYS A 748 25.94 7.43 -1.97
CA CYS A 748 25.20 6.87 -0.83
C CYS A 748 24.05 7.78 -0.34
N LEU A 749 24.17 9.10 -0.50
CA LEU A 749 23.15 10.07 -0.09
C LEU A 749 22.10 10.36 -1.19
N ASN A 750 22.47 10.30 -2.47
CA ASN A 750 21.63 10.78 -3.59
C ASN A 750 21.17 9.67 -4.58
N ASP A 751 21.49 8.39 -4.34
CA ASP A 751 21.14 7.29 -5.25
C ASP A 751 19.64 6.94 -5.24
N ASN A 752 18.88 7.61 -6.12
CA ASN A 752 17.53 7.18 -6.45
C ASN A 752 17.50 6.07 -7.52
N ALA A 753 16.40 5.33 -7.59
CA ALA A 753 16.25 4.17 -8.48
C ALA A 753 16.36 4.49 -9.99
N LYS A 754 16.19 5.75 -10.42
CA LYS A 754 16.45 6.16 -11.82
C LYS A 754 17.96 6.28 -12.06
N VAL A 755 18.67 6.97 -11.16
CA VAL A 755 20.14 7.15 -11.22
C VAL A 755 20.88 5.81 -11.15
N VAL A 756 20.47 4.90 -10.26
CA VAL A 756 21.07 3.56 -10.16
C VAL A 756 20.90 2.76 -11.46
N LYS A 757 19.70 2.76 -12.07
CA LYS A 757 19.44 2.13 -13.37
C LYS A 757 20.25 2.77 -14.51
N LEU A 758 20.41 4.10 -14.49
CA LEU A 758 21.21 4.83 -15.48
C LEU A 758 22.69 4.47 -15.37
N ARG A 759 23.22 4.35 -14.14
CA ARG A 759 24.59 3.86 -13.88
C ARG A 759 24.80 2.39 -14.28
N GLN A 760 23.82 1.53 -14.06
CA GLN A 760 23.86 0.13 -14.51
C GLN A 760 23.86 0.04 -16.04
N ARG A 761 23.06 0.85 -16.73
CA ARG A 761 23.11 0.98 -18.20
C ARG A 761 24.48 1.47 -18.67
N LEU A 762 25.01 2.54 -18.07
CA LEU A 762 26.32 3.08 -18.42
C LEU A 762 27.42 2.04 -18.24
N LYS A 763 27.49 1.36 -17.09
CA LYS A 763 28.49 0.30 -16.85
C LYS A 763 28.36 -0.87 -17.84
N LYS A 764 27.14 -1.23 -18.27
CA LYS A 764 26.93 -2.25 -19.31
C LYS A 764 27.40 -1.79 -20.68
N VAL A 765 27.20 -0.51 -21.03
CA VAL A 765 27.71 0.08 -22.28
C VAL A 765 29.23 0.13 -22.25
N THR A 766 29.84 0.75 -21.24
CA THR A 766 31.31 0.89 -21.11
C THR A 766 32.04 -0.46 -21.14
N ALA A 767 31.44 -1.53 -20.61
CA ALA A 767 32.03 -2.88 -20.66
C ALA A 767 32.03 -3.54 -22.05
N GLY A 768 31.43 -2.91 -23.07
CA GLY A 768 31.42 -3.37 -24.47
C GLY A 768 31.85 -2.30 -25.48
N VAL A 769 32.42 -1.18 -25.02
CA VAL A 769 33.01 -0.14 -25.89
C VAL A 769 34.35 -0.66 -26.43
N ARG A 770 34.50 -0.68 -27.75
CA ARG A 770 35.76 -0.99 -28.45
C ARG A 770 36.55 0.29 -28.72
N GLU A 771 37.81 0.16 -29.16
CA GLU A 771 38.61 1.33 -29.57
C GLU A 771 37.97 2.09 -30.75
N GLU A 772 37.33 1.38 -31.67
CA GLU A 772 36.56 1.99 -32.78
C GLU A 772 35.30 2.75 -32.35
N ASP A 773 34.79 2.53 -31.13
CA ASP A 773 33.62 3.27 -30.59
C ASP A 773 34.01 4.65 -30.02
N LYS A 774 35.31 4.96 -29.89
CA LYS A 774 35.79 6.29 -29.49
C LYS A 774 35.40 7.33 -30.56
N LEU A 775 34.95 8.50 -30.13
CA LEU A 775 34.37 9.53 -31.01
C LEU A 775 35.28 9.89 -32.20
N CYS A 776 36.58 10.05 -31.98
CA CYS A 776 37.58 10.30 -33.01
C CYS A 776 37.67 9.15 -34.03
N ASN A 777 37.98 7.93 -33.58
CA ASN A 777 38.11 6.74 -34.42
C ASN A 777 36.82 6.48 -35.21
N LYS A 778 35.67 6.61 -34.54
CA LYS A 778 34.33 6.45 -35.14
C LYS A 778 34.02 7.52 -36.18
N THR A 779 34.53 8.74 -36.01
CA THR A 779 34.47 9.80 -37.02
C THR A 779 35.30 9.38 -38.23
N SER A 780 36.56 8.97 -38.04
CA SER A 780 37.44 8.55 -39.13
C SER A 780 36.86 7.38 -39.95
N THR A 781 36.33 6.34 -39.30
CA THR A 781 35.66 5.22 -40.00
C THR A 781 34.40 5.69 -40.75
N ALA A 782 33.61 6.60 -40.17
CA ALA A 782 32.42 7.11 -40.84
C ALA A 782 32.75 8.07 -42.01
N LEU A 783 33.83 8.84 -41.94
CA LEU A 783 34.35 9.61 -43.08
C LEU A 783 34.82 8.67 -44.20
N ASP A 784 35.61 7.65 -43.86
CA ASP A 784 36.08 6.65 -44.82
C ASP A 784 34.91 5.96 -45.54
N TYR A 785 33.88 5.58 -44.79
CA TYR A 785 32.67 4.96 -45.33
C TYR A 785 31.88 5.91 -46.24
N LEU A 786 31.76 7.20 -45.87
CA LEU A 786 31.06 8.22 -46.65
C LEU A 786 31.79 8.57 -47.96
N LEU A 787 33.12 8.57 -47.95
CA LEU A 787 33.95 8.94 -49.11
C LEU A 787 34.16 7.78 -50.08
N ARG A 788 34.26 6.53 -49.59
CA ARG A 788 34.58 5.36 -50.43
C ARG A 788 33.37 4.57 -50.92
N TYR A 789 32.32 4.40 -50.11
CA TYR A 789 31.26 3.43 -50.41
C TYR A 789 30.01 4.07 -51.02
N LYS A 790 29.59 3.54 -52.19
CA LYS A 790 28.40 4.02 -52.92
C LYS A 790 27.08 3.38 -52.46
N HIS A 791 27.11 2.39 -51.56
CA HIS A 791 25.90 1.70 -51.09
C HIS A 791 25.15 2.50 -50.02
N PHE A 792 23.84 2.66 -50.24
CA PHE A 792 22.95 3.50 -49.45
C PHE A 792 22.94 3.20 -47.94
N SER A 793 23.08 1.92 -47.56
CA SER A 793 23.12 1.47 -46.16
C SER A 793 24.35 1.98 -45.41
N TYR A 794 25.54 1.86 -46.01
CA TYR A 794 26.79 2.34 -45.41
C TYR A 794 26.84 3.87 -45.37
N ILE A 795 26.36 4.55 -46.43
CA ILE A 795 26.22 6.01 -46.46
C ILE A 795 25.31 6.50 -45.32
N LEU A 796 24.14 5.88 -45.14
CA LEU A 796 23.19 6.28 -44.10
C LEU A 796 23.72 6.05 -42.68
N GLU A 797 24.43 4.95 -42.44
CA GLU A 797 25.05 4.67 -41.14
C GLU A 797 26.27 5.57 -40.89
N ALA A 798 27.07 5.88 -41.92
CA ALA A 798 28.13 6.88 -41.83
C ALA A 798 27.56 8.26 -41.41
N LEU A 799 26.54 8.75 -42.11
CA LEU A 799 25.90 10.04 -41.80
C LEU A 799 25.28 10.06 -40.39
N LYS A 800 24.69 8.96 -39.92
CA LYS A 800 24.19 8.85 -38.53
C LYS A 800 25.29 9.04 -37.49
N ASN A 801 26.47 8.48 -37.75
CA ASN A 801 27.61 8.57 -36.84
C ASN A 801 28.33 9.93 -36.94
N LEU A 802 28.44 10.52 -38.14
CA LEU A 802 28.99 11.87 -38.35
C LEU A 802 28.09 12.97 -37.79
N GLU A 803 26.76 12.82 -37.84
CA GLU A 803 25.80 13.73 -37.20
C GLU A 803 25.98 13.76 -35.67
N THR A 804 26.29 12.60 -35.08
CA THR A 804 26.57 12.51 -33.65
C THR A 804 27.97 13.00 -33.29
N ALA A 805 28.97 12.78 -34.15
CA ALA A 805 30.32 13.34 -33.96
C ALA A 805 30.32 14.87 -34.00
N THR A 806 29.80 15.46 -35.08
CA THR A 806 29.75 16.92 -35.27
C THR A 806 28.86 17.65 -34.27
N ARG A 807 27.88 16.99 -33.63
CA ARG A 807 27.14 17.59 -32.50
C ARG A 807 27.96 17.67 -31.22
N LEU A 808 28.94 16.78 -31.03
CA LEU A 808 29.58 16.52 -29.74
C LEU A 808 31.02 17.06 -29.62
N SER A 809 31.67 17.41 -30.74
CA SER A 809 33.08 17.84 -30.76
C SER A 809 33.34 18.81 -31.93
N PRO A 810 33.91 20.01 -31.69
CA PRO A 810 34.38 20.90 -32.76
C PRO A 810 35.54 20.27 -33.55
N GLU A 811 36.41 19.50 -32.89
CA GLU A 811 37.53 18.80 -33.52
C GLU A 811 37.06 17.68 -34.48
N CYS A 812 35.79 17.26 -34.39
CA CYS A 812 35.14 16.39 -35.36
C CYS A 812 34.44 17.16 -36.49
N CYS A 813 34.16 18.45 -36.30
CA CYS A 813 33.68 19.35 -37.36
C CYS A 813 34.82 19.75 -38.29
N GLU A 814 35.96 20.17 -37.72
CA GLU A 814 37.20 20.49 -38.44
C GLU A 814 37.64 19.31 -39.32
N ARG A 815 37.82 18.13 -38.73
CA ARG A 815 38.24 16.91 -39.45
C ARG A 815 37.28 16.48 -40.57
N LEU A 816 35.99 16.79 -40.44
CA LEU A 816 35.03 16.53 -41.52
C LEU A 816 35.24 17.50 -42.69
N VAL A 817 35.49 18.78 -42.40
CA VAL A 817 35.84 19.79 -43.42
C VAL A 817 37.17 19.45 -44.10
N GLU A 818 38.22 19.15 -43.33
CA GLU A 818 39.54 18.74 -43.82
C GLU A 818 39.45 17.55 -44.80
N SER A 819 38.59 16.57 -44.50
CA SER A 819 38.38 15.38 -45.36
C SER A 819 37.65 15.66 -46.69
N GLY A 820 37.23 16.91 -46.94
CA GLY A 820 36.46 17.30 -48.13
C GLY A 820 35.01 16.78 -48.15
N ALA A 821 34.57 16.05 -47.11
CA ALA A 821 33.27 15.38 -47.04
C ALA A 821 32.08 16.34 -47.22
N THR A 822 32.22 17.63 -46.90
CA THR A 822 31.18 18.65 -47.12
C THR A 822 30.68 18.67 -48.57
N LYS A 823 31.59 18.56 -49.56
CA LYS A 823 31.22 18.49 -51.00
C LYS A 823 30.41 17.23 -51.32
N VAL A 824 30.78 16.09 -50.74
CA VAL A 824 30.06 14.82 -50.89
C VAL A 824 28.67 14.88 -50.24
N ILE A 825 28.54 15.53 -49.07
CA ILE A 825 27.26 15.72 -48.38
C ILE A 825 26.27 16.55 -49.23
N PHE A 826 26.72 17.64 -49.85
CA PHE A 826 25.89 18.41 -50.79
C PHE A 826 25.52 17.60 -52.04
N THR A 827 26.44 16.79 -52.58
CA THR A 827 26.13 15.88 -53.71
C THR A 827 25.11 14.82 -53.34
N LEU A 828 25.19 14.22 -52.14
CA LEU A 828 24.18 13.29 -51.64
C LEU A 828 22.80 13.96 -51.46
N ILE A 829 22.76 15.22 -51.02
CA ILE A 829 21.51 16.00 -50.94
C ILE A 829 20.87 16.20 -52.32
N ARG A 830 21.67 16.54 -53.34
CA ARG A 830 21.23 16.71 -54.73
C ARG A 830 20.71 15.38 -55.32
N CYS A 831 21.44 14.28 -55.15
CA CYS A 831 21.07 12.95 -55.67
C CYS A 831 19.89 12.29 -54.92
N CYS A 832 19.64 12.63 -53.66
CA CYS A 832 18.54 12.04 -52.88
C CYS A 832 17.16 12.60 -53.28
N ASN A 833 16.14 11.74 -53.30
CA ASN A 833 14.76 12.06 -53.70
C ASN A 833 13.76 12.07 -52.51
N ARG A 834 12.45 12.08 -52.78
CA ARG A 834 11.40 12.13 -51.74
C ARG A 834 11.11 10.77 -51.04
N SER A 835 11.83 9.69 -51.35
CA SER A 835 11.66 8.38 -50.71
C SER A 835 12.08 8.37 -49.23
N VAL A 836 11.60 7.40 -48.44
CA VAL A 836 11.87 7.34 -46.99
C VAL A 836 13.38 7.24 -46.66
N PRO A 837 14.18 6.36 -47.30
CA PRO A 837 15.62 6.31 -47.04
C PRO A 837 16.33 7.61 -47.45
N CYS A 838 15.96 8.21 -48.59
CA CYS A 838 16.50 9.49 -49.04
C CYS A 838 16.18 10.64 -48.06
N MET A 839 14.98 10.66 -47.47
CA MET A 839 14.63 11.63 -46.43
C MET A 839 15.47 11.45 -45.16
N GLU A 840 15.80 10.21 -44.75
CA GLU A 840 16.75 10.01 -43.64
C GLU A 840 18.13 10.57 -44.00
N VAL A 841 18.70 10.20 -45.15
CA VAL A 841 20.01 10.72 -45.61
C VAL A 841 20.03 12.24 -45.63
N ILE A 842 19.04 12.89 -46.26
CA ILE A 842 18.91 14.35 -46.28
C ILE A 842 18.80 14.93 -44.85
N THR A 843 18.08 14.27 -43.94
CA THR A 843 17.90 14.76 -42.55
C THR A 843 19.21 14.72 -41.75
N TYR A 844 20.04 13.68 -41.92
CA TYR A 844 21.37 13.62 -41.28
C TYR A 844 22.36 14.55 -41.98
N SER A 845 22.39 14.60 -43.32
CA SER A 845 23.22 15.52 -44.11
C SER A 845 23.01 16.99 -43.73
N ILE A 846 21.77 17.48 -43.72
CA ILE A 846 21.49 18.87 -43.32
C ILE A 846 21.82 19.09 -41.84
N GLN A 847 21.62 18.09 -40.96
CA GLN A 847 22.00 18.24 -39.56
C GLN A 847 23.52 18.35 -39.37
N ILE A 848 24.32 17.61 -40.14
CA ILE A 848 25.79 17.75 -40.15
C ILE A 848 26.17 19.16 -40.61
N LEU A 849 25.68 19.62 -41.77
CA LEU A 849 25.95 20.97 -42.28
C LEU A 849 25.51 22.06 -41.30
N LEU A 850 24.42 21.85 -40.56
CA LEU A 850 23.93 22.72 -39.50
C LEU A 850 24.81 22.69 -38.23
N ASN A 851 25.41 21.55 -37.91
CA ASN A 851 26.37 21.44 -36.79
C ASN A 851 27.67 22.19 -37.14
N LEU A 852 28.19 22.00 -38.36
CA LEU A 852 29.33 22.77 -38.89
C LEU A 852 29.02 24.28 -38.87
N SER A 853 27.87 24.68 -39.42
CA SER A 853 27.49 26.10 -39.52
C SER A 853 27.13 26.76 -38.18
N LYS A 854 27.04 26.00 -37.08
CA LYS A 854 26.98 26.54 -35.71
C LYS A 854 28.38 26.85 -35.15
N TYR A 855 29.46 26.52 -35.85
CA TYR A 855 30.83 26.76 -35.43
C TYR A 855 31.55 27.71 -36.42
N HIS A 856 32.13 28.79 -35.88
CA HIS A 856 32.70 29.89 -36.67
C HIS A 856 33.85 29.48 -37.61
N GLU A 857 34.68 28.51 -37.25
CA GLU A 857 35.80 28.07 -38.11
C GLU A 857 35.33 27.22 -39.31
N THR A 858 34.19 26.51 -39.19
CA THR A 858 33.72 25.57 -40.23
C THR A 858 32.50 26.05 -41.01
N ILE A 859 31.91 27.20 -40.65
CA ILE A 859 30.77 27.80 -41.38
C ILE A 859 31.14 28.23 -42.80
N GLU A 860 32.35 28.77 -43.03
CA GLU A 860 32.78 29.21 -44.36
C GLU A 860 32.87 28.01 -45.32
N ALA A 861 33.49 26.91 -44.89
CA ALA A 861 33.61 25.68 -45.69
C ALA A 861 32.26 24.98 -46.01
N VAL A 862 31.15 25.43 -45.42
CA VAL A 862 29.79 25.04 -45.82
C VAL A 862 29.20 26.02 -46.85
N TYR A 863 29.53 27.31 -46.77
CA TYR A 863 29.11 28.34 -47.71
C TYR A 863 29.81 28.20 -49.06
N SER A 864 31.14 28.15 -49.09
CA SER A 864 31.97 28.11 -50.31
C SER A 864 31.96 26.75 -51.05
N VAL A 865 31.00 25.87 -50.75
CA VAL A 865 30.66 24.75 -51.64
C VAL A 865 29.83 25.27 -52.81
N GLU A 866 30.23 24.92 -54.03
CA GLU A 866 29.52 25.26 -55.26
C GLU A 866 28.02 24.93 -55.20
N SER A 867 27.18 25.91 -55.57
CA SER A 867 25.70 25.81 -55.52
C SER A 867 25.13 25.41 -54.15
N SER A 868 25.82 25.72 -53.04
CA SER A 868 25.35 25.45 -51.67
C SER A 868 23.98 26.08 -51.41
N VAL A 869 23.84 27.37 -51.71
CA VAL A 869 22.61 28.17 -51.53
C VAL A 869 21.47 27.64 -52.38
N ASP A 870 21.69 27.44 -53.69
CA ASP A 870 20.67 26.86 -54.59
C ASP A 870 20.22 25.47 -54.14
N THR A 871 21.15 24.60 -53.72
CA THR A 871 20.82 23.27 -53.18
C THR A 871 19.90 23.37 -51.93
N LEU A 872 20.07 24.41 -51.11
CA LEU A 872 19.20 24.67 -49.96
C LEU A 872 17.84 25.26 -50.37
N LEU A 873 17.80 26.16 -51.37
CA LEU A 873 16.55 26.70 -51.92
C LEU A 873 15.69 25.60 -52.57
N GLU A 874 16.32 24.69 -53.34
CA GLU A 874 15.67 23.50 -53.89
C GLU A 874 15.13 22.58 -52.79
N LEU A 875 15.90 22.33 -51.73
CA LEU A 875 15.43 21.57 -50.57
C LEU A 875 14.19 22.21 -49.92
N LEU A 876 14.20 23.52 -49.73
CA LEU A 876 13.05 24.25 -49.18
C LEU A 876 11.82 24.11 -50.10
N GLN A 877 11.98 24.34 -51.39
CA GLN A 877 10.91 24.16 -52.38
C GLN A 877 10.40 22.70 -52.42
N ARG A 878 11.30 21.73 -52.27
CA ARG A 878 11.03 20.28 -52.33
C ARG A 878 10.30 19.75 -51.09
N TYR A 879 10.45 20.38 -49.92
CA TYR A 879 9.89 19.89 -48.65
C TYR A 879 8.83 20.79 -47.97
N ARG A 880 8.57 22.01 -48.48
CA ARG A 880 7.52 22.95 -48.01
C ARG A 880 6.14 22.33 -47.74
N GLU A 881 5.74 21.35 -48.56
CA GLU A 881 4.40 20.78 -48.55
C GLU A 881 4.16 19.75 -47.43
N LYS A 882 5.19 19.20 -46.81
CA LYS A 882 5.03 18.01 -45.96
C LYS A 882 4.68 18.36 -44.50
N ALA A 883 3.39 18.54 -44.21
CA ALA A 883 2.86 18.54 -42.82
C ALA A 883 2.81 17.12 -42.22
N GLY A 884 3.88 16.35 -42.44
CA GLY A 884 3.95 14.90 -42.22
C GLY A 884 4.77 14.48 -41.01
N ASP A 885 5.65 15.34 -40.50
CA ASP A 885 6.55 15.01 -39.39
C ASP A 885 5.82 15.14 -38.03
N LYS A 886 4.80 14.27 -37.85
CA LYS A 886 4.16 13.99 -36.56
C LYS A 886 5.08 13.24 -35.59
N VAL A 887 6.35 13.02 -35.96
CA VAL A 887 7.40 12.46 -35.10
C VAL A 887 7.96 13.58 -34.21
N ALA A 888 7.10 14.12 -33.33
CA ALA A 888 7.39 15.27 -32.47
C ALA A 888 8.47 15.03 -31.39
N GLU A 889 9.18 13.89 -31.45
CA GLU A 889 10.18 13.48 -30.46
C GLU A 889 11.64 13.74 -30.88
N LYS A 890 11.94 13.97 -32.17
CA LYS A 890 13.34 14.00 -32.67
C LYS A 890 13.64 15.05 -33.76
N GLY A 891 13.63 16.31 -33.37
CA GLY A 891 14.15 17.44 -34.17
C GLY A 891 13.17 17.99 -35.21
N GLY A 892 13.49 19.16 -35.75
CA GLY A 892 12.67 19.82 -36.78
C GLY A 892 12.69 19.09 -38.13
N SER A 893 11.69 19.36 -38.96
CA SER A 893 11.58 18.82 -40.33
C SER A 893 12.74 19.27 -41.22
N ILE A 894 12.99 18.53 -42.31
CA ILE A 894 13.98 18.87 -43.36
C ILE A 894 13.87 20.35 -43.77
N PHE A 895 12.63 20.85 -43.95
CA PHE A 895 12.36 22.25 -44.28
C PHE A 895 12.87 23.21 -43.19
N THR A 896 12.49 23.01 -41.92
CA THR A 896 12.96 23.88 -40.83
C THR A 896 14.48 23.87 -40.70
N LYS A 897 15.13 22.71 -40.82
CA LYS A 897 16.60 22.60 -40.74
C LYS A 897 17.30 23.29 -41.91
N ALA A 898 16.74 23.22 -43.12
CA ALA A 898 17.26 23.95 -44.28
C ALA A 898 17.10 25.48 -44.11
N CYS A 899 15.96 25.97 -43.57
CA CYS A 899 15.81 27.38 -43.20
C CYS A 899 16.86 27.80 -42.15
N PHE A 900 17.11 26.96 -41.14
CA PHE A 900 18.13 27.25 -40.12
C PHE A 900 19.52 27.35 -40.69
N LEU A 901 19.91 26.38 -41.52
CA LEU A 901 21.22 26.36 -42.17
C LEU A 901 21.41 27.59 -43.05
N LEU A 902 20.42 27.90 -43.90
CA LEU A 902 20.45 29.07 -44.76
C LEU A 902 20.51 30.38 -43.95
N ALA A 903 19.70 30.53 -42.90
CA ALA A 903 19.76 31.72 -42.02
C ALA A 903 21.09 31.87 -41.27
N LEU A 904 21.76 30.76 -40.86
CA LEU A 904 23.08 30.83 -40.23
C LEU A 904 24.16 31.26 -41.21
N LEU A 905 24.21 30.66 -42.41
CA LEU A 905 25.18 31.02 -43.45
C LEU A 905 25.07 32.51 -43.80
N LEU A 906 23.85 33.05 -43.83
CA LEU A 906 23.54 34.43 -44.19
C LEU A 906 23.63 35.45 -43.05
N GLN A 907 24.07 35.08 -41.83
CA GLN A 907 24.29 36.07 -40.76
C GLN A 907 25.46 37.03 -41.05
N ASP A 908 26.37 36.64 -41.95
CA ASP A 908 27.35 37.56 -42.51
C ASP A 908 26.70 38.45 -43.58
N LYS A 909 26.76 39.77 -43.38
CA LYS A 909 26.25 40.78 -44.31
C LYS A 909 26.83 40.67 -45.73
N ARG A 910 28.07 40.16 -45.88
CA ARG A 910 28.70 39.94 -47.19
C ARG A 910 27.98 38.84 -47.97
N ARG A 911 27.82 37.67 -47.35
CA ARG A 911 27.11 36.52 -47.92
C ARG A 911 25.62 36.82 -48.16
N ALA A 912 24.99 37.60 -47.26
CA ALA A 912 23.63 38.12 -47.48
C ALA A 912 23.53 38.96 -48.77
N LEU A 913 24.47 39.89 -48.98
CA LEU A 913 24.52 40.74 -50.17
C LEU A 913 24.82 39.93 -51.44
N GLU A 914 25.68 38.91 -51.38
CA GLU A 914 25.93 37.98 -52.48
C GLU A 914 24.67 37.21 -52.87
N VAL A 915 23.93 36.66 -51.90
CA VAL A 915 22.70 35.89 -52.16
C VAL A 915 21.56 36.76 -52.69
N THR A 916 21.49 38.05 -52.34
CA THR A 916 20.54 38.97 -53.02
C THR A 916 20.85 39.23 -54.49
N LYS A 917 22.09 38.97 -54.94
CA LYS A 917 22.50 39.09 -56.36
C LYS A 917 22.28 37.80 -57.16
N ILE A 918 22.02 36.65 -56.51
CA ILE A 918 21.74 35.39 -57.21
C ILE A 918 20.39 35.48 -57.93
N PRO A 919 20.33 35.30 -59.27
CA PRO A 919 19.08 35.46 -60.02
C PRO A 919 17.95 34.57 -59.48
N LYS A 920 16.79 35.18 -59.23
CA LYS A 920 15.56 34.54 -58.74
C LYS A 920 15.65 33.91 -57.34
N ALA A 921 16.76 34.08 -56.60
CA ALA A 921 16.89 33.53 -55.23
C ALA A 921 15.90 34.19 -54.26
N VAL A 922 15.78 35.52 -54.30
CA VAL A 922 14.81 36.29 -53.48
C VAL A 922 13.37 35.93 -53.86
N ASP A 923 13.05 35.81 -55.16
CA ASP A 923 11.71 35.44 -55.64
C ASP A 923 11.29 34.05 -55.17
N ARG A 924 12.23 33.08 -55.24
CA ARG A 924 12.03 31.72 -54.70
C ARG A 924 11.72 31.78 -53.20
N LEU A 925 12.46 32.55 -52.42
CA LEU A 925 12.22 32.71 -50.98
C LEU A 925 10.86 33.37 -50.67
N GLN A 926 10.50 34.46 -51.35
CA GLN A 926 9.19 35.10 -51.20
C GLN A 926 8.05 34.13 -51.57
N SER A 927 8.20 33.37 -52.64
CA SER A 927 7.22 32.35 -53.08
C SER A 927 7.07 31.23 -52.03
N ILE A 928 8.18 30.71 -51.51
CA ILE A 928 8.20 29.70 -50.44
C ILE A 928 7.55 30.25 -49.15
N TYR A 929 7.81 31.51 -48.77
CA TYR A 929 7.16 32.17 -47.64
C TYR A 929 5.64 32.26 -47.83
N ARG A 930 5.17 32.85 -48.94
CA ARG A 930 3.73 33.05 -49.22
C ARG A 930 2.96 31.72 -49.20
N LEU A 931 3.54 30.66 -49.77
CA LEU A 931 2.97 29.31 -49.74
C LEU A 931 2.94 28.71 -48.31
N THR A 932 4.01 28.90 -47.53
CA THR A 932 4.10 28.41 -46.14
C THR A 932 3.11 29.14 -45.23
N ALA A 933 2.99 30.47 -45.37
CA ALA A 933 2.04 31.30 -44.63
C ALA A 933 0.57 30.95 -44.95
N ARG A 934 0.22 30.82 -46.23
CA ARG A 934 -1.11 30.38 -46.68
C ARG A 934 -1.48 29.01 -46.09
N LYS A 935 -0.51 28.09 -46.02
CA LYS A 935 -0.73 26.76 -45.43
C LYS A 935 -0.82 26.79 -43.90
N HIS A 936 0.03 27.54 -43.21
CA HIS A 936 -0.05 27.68 -41.75
C HIS A 936 -1.41 28.25 -41.32
N LYS A 937 -1.95 29.23 -42.08
CA LYS A 937 -3.34 29.70 -41.90
C LYS A 937 -4.35 28.56 -42.08
N MET A 938 -4.27 27.78 -43.17
CA MET A 938 -5.16 26.65 -43.42
C MET A 938 -5.11 25.56 -42.34
N ASP A 939 -3.93 25.20 -41.83
CA ASP A 939 -3.79 24.22 -40.74
C ASP A 939 -4.22 24.80 -39.38
N ALA A 940 -4.11 26.12 -39.16
CA ALA A 940 -4.71 26.81 -38.02
C ALA A 940 -6.25 26.78 -38.09
N ASP A 941 -6.85 27.13 -39.23
CA ASP A 941 -8.29 27.08 -39.46
C ASP A 941 -8.83 25.63 -39.29
N ARG A 942 -8.07 24.64 -39.77
CA ARG A 942 -8.38 23.21 -39.61
C ARG A 942 -8.26 22.71 -38.17
N THR A 943 -7.28 23.20 -37.40
CA THR A 943 -7.14 22.85 -35.98
C THR A 943 -8.19 23.54 -35.11
N VAL A 944 -8.53 24.81 -35.37
CA VAL A 944 -9.68 25.49 -34.78
C VAL A 944 -10.99 24.76 -35.11
N THR A 945 -11.18 24.31 -36.35
CA THR A 945 -12.35 23.51 -36.74
C THR A 945 -12.42 22.19 -36.00
N LYS A 946 -11.29 21.45 -35.90
CA LYS A 946 -11.22 20.23 -35.07
C LYS A 946 -11.45 20.49 -33.58
N GLN A 947 -10.97 21.61 -33.05
CA GLN A 947 -11.21 22.00 -31.65
C GLN A 947 -12.69 22.34 -31.41
N LYS A 948 -13.36 23.05 -32.34
CA LYS A 948 -14.82 23.29 -32.30
C LYS A 948 -15.60 21.97 -32.34
N MET A 949 -15.25 21.04 -33.23
CA MET A 949 -15.85 19.69 -33.26
C MET A 949 -15.62 18.94 -31.93
N ASN A 950 -14.39 18.90 -31.42
CA ASN A 950 -14.08 18.22 -30.17
C ASN A 950 -14.76 18.87 -28.94
N ALA A 951 -14.94 20.19 -28.93
CA ALA A 951 -15.65 20.92 -27.88
C ALA A 951 -17.16 20.64 -27.89
N SER A 952 -17.75 20.38 -29.07
CA SER A 952 -19.14 19.89 -29.17
C SER A 952 -19.34 18.45 -28.67
N ILE A 953 -18.25 17.68 -28.49
CA ILE A 953 -18.26 16.31 -27.97
C ILE A 953 -17.94 16.29 -26.46
N ASN A 954 -16.98 17.11 -26.01
CA ASN A 954 -16.60 17.27 -24.61
C ASN A 954 -16.71 18.76 -24.22
N GLY A 955 -17.85 19.14 -23.63
CA GLY A 955 -18.20 20.53 -23.33
C GLY A 955 -17.25 21.20 -22.33
N SER A 956 -16.19 21.83 -22.83
CA SER A 956 -15.16 22.52 -22.07
C SER A 956 -14.68 23.75 -22.84
N PHE A 957 -15.08 24.94 -22.38
CA PHE A 957 -14.55 26.20 -22.88
C PHE A 957 -13.14 26.42 -22.31
N TYR A 958 -12.20 26.87 -23.15
CA TYR A 958 -10.90 27.36 -22.68
C TYR A 958 -10.43 28.59 -23.47
N ILE A 959 -9.58 29.37 -22.80
CA ILE A 959 -9.28 30.78 -23.06
C ILE A 959 -8.24 30.95 -24.19
N GLN A 960 -8.34 32.03 -24.96
CA GLN A 960 -7.33 32.40 -25.97
C GLN A 960 -5.96 32.75 -25.33
N ALA A 961 -4.87 32.33 -25.95
CA ALA A 961 -3.52 32.64 -25.48
C ALA A 961 -3.14 34.10 -25.79
N THR A 962 -2.69 34.84 -24.77
CA THR A 962 -2.24 36.23 -24.87
C THR A 962 -1.01 36.37 -25.79
N PRO A 963 -0.93 37.39 -26.68
CA PRO A 963 0.24 37.60 -27.51
C PRO A 963 1.52 37.81 -26.68
N ARG A 964 2.58 37.05 -26.99
CA ARG A 964 3.90 37.26 -26.39
C ARG A 964 4.70 38.22 -27.26
N LYS A 965 5.26 39.28 -26.64
CA LYS A 965 6.18 40.22 -27.29
C LYS A 965 7.29 39.48 -28.04
N THR A 966 7.63 39.99 -29.22
CA THR A 966 8.78 39.56 -30.00
C THR A 966 10.05 39.67 -29.17
N ARG A 967 10.90 38.63 -29.23
CA ARG A 967 12.26 38.65 -28.67
C ARG A 967 13.24 38.98 -29.79
N PRO A 968 14.39 39.62 -29.48
CA PRO A 968 15.44 39.84 -30.46
C PRO A 968 15.94 38.51 -31.07
N ALA A 969 16.51 38.60 -32.27
CA ALA A 969 17.06 37.47 -33.00
C ALA A 969 18.03 36.66 -32.10
N PRO A 970 17.79 35.35 -31.90
CA PRO A 970 18.59 34.57 -30.97
C PRO A 970 19.98 34.29 -31.57
N LYS A 971 21.04 34.61 -30.82
CA LYS A 971 22.38 34.11 -31.14
C LYS A 971 22.38 32.59 -30.94
N PHE A 972 22.58 31.83 -32.02
CA PHE A 972 22.68 30.38 -31.97
C PHE A 972 24.08 29.98 -31.50
N ALA A 973 24.15 28.98 -30.63
CA ALA A 973 25.40 28.38 -30.18
C ALA A 973 25.33 26.85 -30.37
N PRO A 974 26.47 26.17 -30.61
CA PRO A 974 26.52 24.72 -30.72
C PRO A 974 26.35 24.03 -29.36
N GLU A 975 25.86 22.79 -29.36
CA GLU A 975 25.34 22.13 -28.14
C GLU A 975 26.40 21.71 -27.11
N TRP A 976 27.69 21.75 -27.44
CA TRP A 976 28.78 21.39 -26.52
C TRP A 976 28.96 22.39 -25.36
N VAL A 977 28.47 23.62 -25.48
CA VAL A 977 28.56 24.63 -24.41
C VAL A 977 27.46 24.42 -23.37
N LEU A 978 27.83 23.92 -22.18
CA LEU A 978 26.92 23.48 -21.10
C LEU A 978 26.19 24.61 -20.32
N THR A 979 25.79 25.69 -20.99
CA THR A 979 24.99 26.76 -20.36
C THR A 979 23.49 26.40 -20.28
N LYS A 980 22.76 27.02 -19.33
CA LYS A 980 21.33 26.75 -19.11
C LYS A 980 20.40 27.33 -20.20
N ASN A 981 20.86 28.29 -21.00
CA ASN A 981 20.05 28.98 -22.00
C ASN A 981 19.92 28.16 -23.29
N LYS A 982 19.37 26.95 -23.18
CA LYS A 982 19.15 26.05 -24.31
C LYS A 982 18.09 26.61 -25.24
N LEU A 983 18.52 27.17 -26.37
CA LEU A 983 17.63 27.42 -27.49
C LEU A 983 17.09 26.08 -28.00
N LYS A 984 15.80 26.03 -28.31
CA LYS A 984 15.23 24.93 -29.10
C LYS A 984 15.22 25.36 -30.56
N ASP A 985 15.55 24.45 -31.47
CA ASP A 985 15.28 24.66 -32.89
C ASP A 985 13.79 25.01 -33.07
N ILE A 986 13.49 25.99 -33.92
CA ILE A 986 12.11 26.43 -34.19
C ILE A 986 11.42 25.34 -35.01
N VAL A 987 10.58 24.57 -34.33
CA VAL A 987 9.80 23.46 -34.93
C VAL A 987 8.71 23.96 -35.90
N ASP A 988 8.35 25.25 -35.82
CA ASP A 988 7.39 25.89 -36.72
C ASP A 988 8.03 26.25 -38.09
N PRO A 989 7.55 25.69 -39.22
CA PRO A 989 7.99 26.04 -40.56
C PRO A 989 7.81 27.53 -40.91
N LEU A 990 6.73 28.18 -40.46
CA LEU A 990 6.45 29.58 -40.83
C LEU A 990 7.48 30.52 -40.23
N ARG A 991 7.68 30.44 -38.91
CA ARG A 991 8.71 31.24 -38.24
C ARG A 991 10.13 30.90 -38.68
N ALA A 992 10.40 29.65 -39.09
CA ALA A 992 11.69 29.27 -39.64
C ALA A 992 12.00 29.97 -40.98
N ILE A 993 11.03 30.09 -41.90
CA ILE A 993 11.24 30.85 -43.16
C ILE A 993 11.21 32.37 -42.94
N GLN A 994 10.45 32.89 -41.97
CA GLN A 994 10.48 34.31 -41.59
C GLN A 994 11.88 34.74 -41.16
N MET A 995 12.56 33.95 -40.32
CA MET A 995 13.93 34.21 -39.88
C MET A 995 14.95 34.31 -41.04
N VAL A 996 14.78 33.55 -42.13
CA VAL A 996 15.64 33.66 -43.34
C VAL A 996 15.45 35.01 -44.01
N ALA A 997 14.19 35.43 -44.18
CA ALA A 997 13.86 36.71 -44.80
C ALA A 997 14.21 37.92 -43.92
N GLU A 998 14.02 37.84 -42.61
CA GLU A 998 14.53 38.81 -41.63
C GLU A 998 16.05 38.98 -41.76
N THR A 999 16.80 37.87 -41.92
CA THR A 999 18.26 37.90 -42.09
C THR A 999 18.68 38.58 -43.40
N LEU A 1000 17.92 38.35 -44.49
CA LEU A 1000 18.12 39.01 -45.80
C LEU A 1000 17.47 40.40 -45.91
N SER A 1001 16.84 40.92 -44.84
CA SER A 1001 16.05 42.17 -44.86
C SER A 1001 14.95 42.22 -45.95
N ILE A 1002 14.40 41.07 -46.32
CA ILE A 1002 13.33 40.96 -47.33
C ILE A 1002 12.00 41.38 -46.68
N ILE A 1003 11.30 42.34 -47.31
CA ILE A 1003 9.92 42.71 -46.97
C ILE A 1003 8.99 41.53 -47.35
N LEU A 1004 8.19 41.06 -46.39
CA LEU A 1004 7.45 39.78 -46.44
C LEU A 1004 5.94 39.88 -46.68
#